data_AF-A0A973WTG3-F1
#
_entry.id   AF-A0A973WTG3-F1
#
_cell.length_a   1.000
_cell.length_b   1.000
_cell.length_c   1.000
_cell.angle_alpha   90.00
_cell.angle_beta   90.00
_cell.angle_gamma   90.00
#
_symmetry.space_group_name_H-M   'P 1'
#
loop_
_entity.id
_entity.type
_entity.pdbx_description
1 polymer ?
#
loop_
_entity_poly.entity_id
_entity_poly.type
_entity_poly.pdbx_seq_one_letter_code
_entity_poly.pdbx_strand_id
1 'polypeptide(L)'
;MLCIALLPIAAKAAEPDPVVRSLPYPFSHVVSFISDVDEQRPWHGAAIHRVFNEDLGLTISDSLWPQGGTPLTSALFLGPGRLNRRNSGAGSEPTFALLLRQWHRGNIDHFHGWSEDGVLQLQNQIDPPLALSAVRTSQELPKVPVAISGQEAQSVRFYFSAEPPADLTIALHDTQGKSMSFNSGSIGRGKKVLVRVGKLGWIVEAIVPSANSGSTPLAINPMLIDRVDFIAPSCAGGCPVSLTRVERDHFSRQIVLDEIPWLKRWNIRPQITTSHGGNTLISGFGIEGAALDLPRTPGTFFTDPATVVHREAMADRIDTYAYYSDLLRELSVRAVWSYFPARGTDQYSFVVSDSTASDLTNLTTTYNGLYDVRRTSILNFDPSSVQAFADGMRLTAPEMSEEDRRSLYCAPTCDISQGDALPVLLSDSLYLINKGQKVRHFWYTHFGSGGSDFEASQEEPLTPKTLKWIRKLANQVYNFDGSVSLDRRPWSPPANTWFGYQIMQAGIKPNLKVGAGGSSVEITPWEDPVTHVTVPDLKAGTRDLHGLTLYVSDPEQASVDVGGKSVDTFTRNPPDETGKPSITIVGDNAPTPIIGKVALHDRGDVEIRSGKFVDATPANDFVSLEADAAGHAEIVFEPWNLDLWNTSHLHFAIRKRLSTAGSSAASSDAALKIEMLMEDGGVVTALESAQPPADHEGSSVWVVPPLTVPDQWRTHTLDVARLAWPKPLANQQDWRRPPLPLGRVREVRISLANAAPGEAIDIRDLRALRPSGNGEAPDGGKLIAGRVTRDGSAPLALVPVQLTSSSGEVVDTTTDLDGYYFFYHRRREEQLTIRALGSSGLSCFPQQGRKIEVVKNEAELDIAINECRH
;
A
#
# COMPACT_ATOMS: atom_id res chain seq x y z
N MET A 1 7.19 -74.69 -13.93
CA MET A 1 5.78 -74.27 -14.04
C MET A 1 5.41 -73.51 -12.79
N LEU A 2 5.55 -72.18 -12.79
CA LEU A 2 4.92 -71.26 -11.84
C LEU A 2 4.98 -69.87 -12.46
N CYS A 3 3.84 -69.21 -12.64
CA CYS A 3 3.77 -67.87 -13.22
C CYS A 3 3.57 -66.86 -12.09
N ILE A 4 4.45 -65.88 -11.99
CA ILE A 4 4.21 -64.66 -11.21
C ILE A 4 3.69 -63.61 -12.18
N ALA A 5 2.47 -63.12 -11.94
CA ALA A 5 1.85 -62.14 -12.80
C ALA A 5 2.45 -60.74 -12.55
N LEU A 6 2.93 -60.10 -13.62
CA LEU A 6 3.20 -58.66 -13.62
C LEU A 6 1.86 -57.93 -13.58
N LEU A 7 1.52 -57.36 -12.42
CA LEU A 7 0.42 -56.39 -12.33
C LEU A 7 0.83 -55.12 -13.08
N PRO A 8 -0.02 -54.56 -13.95
CA PRO A 8 0.27 -53.28 -14.58
C PRO A 8 0.27 -52.20 -13.50
N ILE A 9 1.36 -51.43 -13.42
CA ILE A 9 1.36 -50.16 -12.68
C ILE A 9 0.32 -49.28 -13.37
N ALA A 10 -0.79 -48.98 -12.66
CA ALA A 10 -1.77 -48.05 -13.16
C ALA A 10 -1.07 -46.70 -13.36
N ALA A 11 -0.94 -46.25 -14.61
CA ALA A 11 -0.43 -44.93 -14.90
C ALA A 11 -1.33 -43.92 -14.16
N LYS A 12 -0.74 -43.13 -13.25
CA LYS A 12 -1.44 -42.01 -12.62
C LYS A 12 -1.98 -41.17 -13.77
N ALA A 13 -3.30 -41.05 -13.88
CA ALA A 13 -3.92 -40.30 -14.96
C ALA A 13 -3.28 -38.90 -14.98
N ALA A 14 -2.80 -38.47 -16.15
CA ALA A 14 -2.17 -37.17 -16.27
C ALA A 14 -3.16 -36.13 -15.77
N GLU A 15 -2.78 -35.40 -14.72
CA GLU A 15 -3.61 -34.31 -14.21
C GLU A 15 -3.80 -33.31 -15.35
N PRO A 16 -5.04 -32.84 -15.61
CA PRO A 16 -5.29 -31.94 -16.73
C PRO A 16 -4.42 -30.70 -16.56
N ASP A 17 -3.73 -30.34 -17.66
CA ASP A 17 -2.75 -29.26 -17.69
C ASP A 17 -3.24 -28.02 -16.94
N PRO A 18 -2.40 -27.38 -16.11
CA PRO A 18 -2.80 -26.23 -15.33
C PRO A 18 -3.19 -25.08 -16.28
N VAL A 19 -4.46 -24.69 -16.24
CA VAL A 19 -5.00 -23.54 -17.00
C VAL A 19 -4.47 -22.20 -16.45
N VAL A 20 -4.05 -22.19 -15.18
CA VAL A 20 -3.53 -21.02 -14.47
C VAL A 20 -2.04 -21.23 -14.19
N ARG A 21 -1.19 -20.25 -14.54
CA ARG A 21 0.24 -20.23 -14.17
C ARG A 21 0.37 -19.80 -12.71
N SER A 22 1.27 -20.43 -11.95
CA SER A 22 1.39 -20.22 -10.49
C SER A 22 1.99 -18.88 -10.04
N LEU A 23 2.54 -18.12 -10.98
CA LEU A 23 3.14 -16.78 -10.82
C LEU A 23 2.91 -15.97 -12.09
N PRO A 24 2.86 -14.62 -12.04
CA PRO A 24 2.61 -13.81 -13.24
C PRO A 24 3.71 -13.99 -14.28
N TYR A 25 3.38 -14.08 -15.56
CA TYR A 25 4.38 -13.95 -16.64
C TYR A 25 5.01 -12.54 -16.60
N PRO A 26 6.34 -12.37 -16.78
CA PRO A 26 7.36 -13.38 -17.11
C PRO A 26 7.97 -14.11 -15.91
N PHE A 27 7.55 -13.78 -14.68
CA PHE A 27 8.26 -14.11 -13.46
C PHE A 27 8.12 -15.57 -13.02
N SER A 28 9.19 -16.09 -12.47
CA SER A 28 9.39 -17.50 -12.10
C SER A 28 9.76 -17.70 -10.63
N HIS A 29 9.91 -16.59 -9.88
CA HIS A 29 10.14 -16.49 -8.44
C HIS A 29 9.38 -15.28 -7.88
N VAL A 30 9.34 -15.10 -6.55
CA VAL A 30 8.86 -13.88 -5.88
C VAL A 30 9.87 -13.44 -4.83
N VAL A 31 10.15 -12.14 -4.79
CA VAL A 31 10.90 -11.45 -3.73
C VAL A 31 10.11 -10.18 -3.40
N SER A 32 9.13 -10.33 -2.50
CA SER A 32 8.29 -9.23 -1.99
C SER A 32 8.72 -8.89 -0.55
N PHE A 33 8.25 -7.75 -0.03
CA PHE A 33 8.61 -7.22 1.27
C PHE A 33 7.35 -6.83 2.03
N ILE A 34 7.38 -7.05 3.34
CA ILE A 34 6.46 -6.48 4.32
C ILE A 34 7.34 -5.71 5.30
N SER A 35 7.04 -4.43 5.52
CA SER A 35 7.92 -3.56 6.29
C SER A 35 7.17 -2.82 7.37
N ASP A 36 7.76 -2.83 8.55
CA ASP A 36 7.19 -2.25 9.75
C ASP A 36 7.87 -0.93 10.06
N VAL A 37 7.08 0.12 10.23
CA VAL A 37 7.54 1.52 10.22
C VAL A 37 8.19 1.99 11.53
N ASP A 38 8.64 1.04 12.37
CA ASP A 38 9.31 1.30 13.64
C ASP A 38 10.51 2.23 13.48
N GLU A 39 10.53 3.27 14.32
CA GLU A 39 11.51 4.37 14.36
C GLU A 39 11.71 5.16 13.04
N GLN A 40 11.11 4.73 11.92
CA GLN A 40 11.20 5.41 10.64
C GLN A 40 10.48 6.77 10.69
N ARG A 41 11.20 7.79 10.23
CA ARG A 41 10.70 9.16 10.12
C ARG A 41 9.94 9.36 8.80
N PRO A 42 8.86 10.16 8.75
CA PRO A 42 8.06 10.35 7.54
C PRO A 42 8.86 10.76 6.30
N TRP A 43 9.83 11.68 6.46
CA TRP A 43 10.74 12.07 5.36
C TRP A 43 11.65 10.94 4.89
N HIS A 44 12.05 10.04 5.80
CA HIS A 44 12.99 8.96 5.50
C HIS A 44 12.29 7.86 4.71
N GLY A 45 11.08 7.46 5.12
CA GLY A 45 10.22 6.58 4.33
C GLY A 45 9.94 7.14 2.94
N ALA A 46 9.57 8.42 2.83
CA ALA A 46 9.35 9.07 1.54
C ALA A 46 10.61 9.07 0.64
N ALA A 47 11.79 9.29 1.20
CA ALA A 47 13.06 9.25 0.47
C ALA A 47 13.47 7.82 0.06
N ILE A 48 13.24 6.82 0.93
CA ILE A 48 13.40 5.39 0.62
C ILE A 48 12.50 5.02 -0.56
N HIS A 49 11.21 5.38 -0.51
CA HIS A 49 10.27 5.09 -1.59
C HIS A 49 10.65 5.75 -2.91
N ARG A 50 11.20 6.98 -2.91
CA ARG A 50 11.78 7.55 -4.14
C ARG A 50 12.82 6.60 -4.73
N VAL A 51 13.79 6.15 -3.94
CA VAL A 51 14.88 5.29 -4.43
C VAL A 51 14.40 3.93 -4.92
N PHE A 52 13.46 3.27 -4.24
CA PHE A 52 12.95 1.97 -4.71
C PHE A 52 11.92 2.11 -5.84
N ASN A 53 10.84 2.87 -5.60
CA ASN A 53 9.62 2.85 -6.41
C ASN A 53 9.69 3.79 -7.61
N GLU A 54 10.43 4.90 -7.50
CA GLU A 54 10.47 5.98 -8.51
C GLU A 54 11.77 5.91 -9.32
N ASP A 55 12.94 5.76 -8.67
CA ASP A 55 14.24 5.61 -9.31
C ASP A 55 14.43 4.19 -9.87
N LEU A 56 14.30 3.13 -9.06
CA LEU A 56 14.59 1.74 -9.48
C LEU A 56 13.39 0.99 -10.10
N GLY A 57 12.16 1.51 -9.95
CA GLY A 57 10.94 0.82 -10.36
C GLY A 57 10.66 -0.49 -9.61
N LEU A 58 11.31 -0.73 -8.48
CA LEU A 58 11.02 -1.84 -7.58
C LEU A 58 9.85 -1.42 -6.68
N THR A 59 8.63 -1.76 -7.09
CA THR A 59 7.39 -1.37 -6.38
C THR A 59 7.25 -2.08 -5.03
N ILE A 60 8.00 -1.63 -4.02
CA ILE A 60 7.86 -2.08 -2.63
C ILE A 60 6.78 -1.27 -1.92
N SER A 61 6.30 -1.78 -0.78
CA SER A 61 5.48 -0.99 0.14
C SER A 61 5.95 -1.12 1.58
N ASP A 62 5.67 -0.07 2.36
CA ASP A 62 5.85 -0.01 3.80
C ASP A 62 4.49 0.08 4.50
N SER A 63 4.53 0.14 5.83
CA SER A 63 3.35 0.32 6.68
C SER A 63 3.20 1.78 7.18
N LEU A 64 2.08 2.07 7.84
CA LEU A 64 1.95 3.24 8.72
C LEU A 64 1.28 2.88 10.05
N TRP A 65 1.49 3.73 11.05
CA TRP A 65 0.66 3.75 12.25
C TRP A 65 -0.60 4.59 11.96
N PRO A 66 -1.83 4.12 12.22
CA PRO A 66 -3.00 4.97 12.32
C PRO A 66 -2.79 6.00 13.44
N GLN A 67 -2.53 5.58 14.68
CA GLN A 67 -2.21 6.45 15.80
C GLN A 67 -0.77 6.23 16.30
N GLY A 68 -0.06 7.31 16.62
CA GLY A 68 1.22 7.29 17.31
C GLY A 68 1.28 8.31 18.44
N GLY A 69 2.15 8.09 19.42
CA GLY A 69 2.42 9.04 20.51
C GLY A 69 3.57 9.98 20.18
N THR A 70 4.67 9.47 19.62
CA THR A 70 5.92 10.22 19.52
C THR A 70 5.91 11.29 18.41
N PRO A 71 6.79 12.31 18.48
CA PRO A 71 6.80 13.40 17.51
C PRO A 71 7.35 13.08 16.13
N LEU A 72 7.94 11.89 15.93
CA LEU A 72 8.80 11.59 14.78
C LEU A 72 8.38 10.34 13.98
N THR A 73 7.35 9.60 14.40
CA THR A 73 6.85 8.41 13.71
C THR A 73 5.97 8.72 12.50
N SER A 74 5.92 7.78 11.56
CA SER A 74 4.95 7.70 10.45
C SER A 74 3.53 7.36 10.94
N ALA A 75 2.94 8.28 11.72
CA ALA A 75 1.59 8.19 12.28
C ALA A 75 0.61 9.20 11.66
N LEU A 76 -0.61 8.76 11.30
CA LEU A 76 -1.66 9.64 10.76
C LEU A 76 -2.33 10.52 11.83
N PHE A 77 -2.55 9.96 13.01
CA PHE A 77 -3.21 10.58 14.16
C PHE A 77 -2.28 10.68 15.38
N LEU A 78 -2.61 11.62 16.27
CA LEU A 78 -1.96 11.80 17.58
C LEU A 78 -2.92 11.48 18.74
N GLY A 79 -4.03 10.81 18.46
CA GLY A 79 -5.17 10.64 19.35
C GLY A 79 -6.50 10.76 18.60
N PRO A 80 -7.61 10.23 19.16
CA PRO A 80 -8.91 10.14 18.50
C PRO A 80 -9.35 11.39 17.73
N GLY A 81 -9.44 11.24 16.41
CA GLY A 81 -9.90 12.28 15.48
C GLY A 81 -8.97 13.49 15.32
N ARG A 82 -7.71 13.42 15.80
CA ARG A 82 -6.73 14.50 15.70
C ARG A 82 -5.57 14.13 14.78
N LEU A 83 -5.49 14.84 13.66
CA LEU A 83 -4.42 14.71 12.67
C LEU A 83 -3.03 15.03 13.20
N ASN A 84 -2.04 14.28 12.72
CA ASN A 84 -0.62 14.55 12.92
C ASN A 84 -0.14 15.71 12.03
N ARG A 85 -0.39 16.94 12.51
CA ARG A 85 0.07 18.20 11.90
C ARG A 85 1.51 18.58 12.27
N ARG A 86 2.33 17.65 12.78
CA ARG A 86 3.77 17.86 13.01
C ARG A 86 4.48 17.93 11.64
N ASN A 87 5.56 18.72 11.51
CA ASN A 87 6.34 18.80 10.28
C ASN A 87 6.89 17.41 9.92
N SER A 88 6.65 16.94 8.69
CA SER A 88 7.10 15.62 8.23
C SER A 88 8.62 15.50 8.06
N GLY A 89 9.30 16.64 7.87
CA GLY A 89 10.70 16.74 7.49
C GLY A 89 10.97 16.76 5.98
N ALA A 90 9.98 16.43 5.15
CA ALA A 90 10.07 16.50 3.69
C ALA A 90 9.18 17.62 3.15
N GLY A 91 9.71 18.43 2.22
CA GLY A 91 8.99 19.54 1.61
C GLY A 91 8.48 20.57 2.62
N SER A 92 7.18 20.86 2.54
CA SER A 92 6.44 21.81 3.39
C SER A 92 5.18 21.18 4.01
N GLU A 93 5.05 19.86 3.90
CA GLU A 93 3.87 19.07 4.23
C GLU A 93 3.86 18.62 5.70
N PRO A 94 2.72 18.70 6.40
CA PRO A 94 2.56 18.03 7.69
C PRO A 94 2.57 16.50 7.50
N THR A 95 3.00 15.78 8.54
CA THR A 95 3.18 14.32 8.55
C THR A 95 1.95 13.57 8.02
N PHE A 96 0.75 13.89 8.50
CA PHE A 96 -0.49 13.30 8.00
C PHE A 96 -0.63 13.40 6.47
N ALA A 97 -0.35 14.58 5.89
CA ALA A 97 -0.56 14.80 4.46
C ALA A 97 0.51 14.11 3.61
N LEU A 98 1.76 14.07 4.08
CA LEU A 98 2.81 13.28 3.42
C LEU A 98 2.42 11.79 3.40
N LEU A 99 1.99 11.23 4.55
CA LEU A 99 1.60 9.82 4.64
C LEU A 99 0.34 9.52 3.80
N LEU A 100 -0.64 10.42 3.77
CA LEU A 100 -1.82 10.31 2.90
C LEU A 100 -1.43 10.26 1.41
N ARG A 101 -0.46 11.09 0.99
CA ARG A 101 0.09 11.07 -0.36
C ARG A 101 0.84 9.76 -0.63
N GLN A 102 1.76 9.35 0.23
CA GLN A 102 2.50 8.08 0.08
C GLN A 102 1.57 6.86 0.01
N TRP A 103 0.48 6.85 0.79
CA TRP A 103 -0.60 5.88 0.72
C TRP A 103 -1.29 5.87 -0.67
N HIS A 104 -1.69 7.04 -1.18
CA HIS A 104 -2.34 7.14 -2.50
C HIS A 104 -1.36 7.03 -3.69
N ARG A 105 -0.05 7.15 -3.48
CA ARG A 105 1.02 6.72 -4.42
C ARG A 105 1.15 5.21 -4.50
N GLY A 106 0.66 4.47 -3.49
CA GLY A 106 0.84 3.03 -3.35
C GLY A 106 2.17 2.63 -2.71
N ASN A 107 2.89 3.61 -2.14
CA ASN A 107 4.15 3.40 -1.44
C ASN A 107 3.93 2.86 -0.02
N ILE A 108 2.78 3.21 0.59
CA ILE A 108 2.30 2.59 1.84
C ILE A 108 1.01 1.83 1.54
N ASP A 109 0.89 0.59 2.02
CA ASP A 109 -0.32 -0.22 1.80
C ASP A 109 -0.85 -0.99 3.03
N HIS A 110 -0.07 -1.19 4.09
CA HIS A 110 -0.51 -1.92 5.30
C HIS A 110 -0.45 -1.06 6.58
N PHE A 111 -1.11 -1.52 7.65
CA PHE A 111 -1.05 -0.89 8.98
C PHE A 111 -0.10 -1.66 9.90
N HIS A 112 0.89 -0.97 10.48
CA HIS A 112 1.86 -1.56 11.41
C HIS A 112 1.14 -2.18 12.61
N GLY A 113 0.37 -1.37 13.31
CA GLY A 113 -0.63 -1.74 14.31
C GLY A 113 -1.47 -0.50 14.56
N TRP A 114 -2.49 -0.52 15.41
CA TRP A 114 -3.30 0.71 15.56
C TRP A 114 -2.60 1.83 16.32
N SER A 115 -1.76 1.48 17.29
CA SER A 115 -1.11 2.38 18.22
C SER A 115 0.36 2.00 18.38
N GLU A 116 1.26 2.99 18.28
CA GLU A 116 2.65 2.89 18.72
C GLU A 116 2.72 2.39 20.18
N ASP A 117 2.91 1.08 20.36
CA ASP A 117 2.87 0.40 21.67
C ASP A 117 4.18 0.60 22.44
N GLY A 118 4.66 1.85 22.51
CA GLY A 118 5.81 2.25 23.34
C GLY A 118 5.43 2.54 24.79
N VAL A 119 4.16 2.85 25.06
CA VAL A 119 3.62 3.20 26.38
C VAL A 119 3.42 1.94 27.23
N LEU A 120 3.79 2.00 28.51
CA LEU A 120 3.63 0.87 29.43
C LEU A 120 2.23 0.88 30.06
N GLN A 121 1.55 -0.27 30.04
CA GLN A 121 0.32 -0.45 30.81
C GLN A 121 0.65 -0.47 32.31
N LEU A 122 -0.04 0.40 33.07
CA LEU A 122 -0.08 0.35 34.53
C LEU A 122 -1.40 -0.23 34.99
N GLN A 123 -1.34 -1.11 35.99
CA GLN A 123 -2.48 -1.83 36.54
C GLN A 123 -2.47 -1.75 38.08
N ASN A 124 -3.45 -1.06 38.64
CA ASN A 124 -3.65 -0.97 40.08
C ASN A 124 -4.87 -1.79 40.50
N GLN A 125 -4.62 -2.94 41.14
CA GLN A 125 -5.66 -3.74 41.80
C GLN A 125 -6.15 -3.01 43.06
N ILE A 126 -7.45 -3.06 43.32
CA ILE A 126 -8.11 -2.40 44.45
C ILE A 126 -8.56 -3.49 45.43
N ASP A 127 -7.79 -3.68 46.50
CA ASP A 127 -8.03 -4.68 47.54
C ASP A 127 -8.05 -4.02 48.93
N PRO A 128 -9.18 -4.07 49.68
CA PRO A 128 -10.48 -4.59 49.27
C PRO A 128 -11.16 -3.72 48.19
N PRO A 129 -12.01 -4.29 47.32
CA PRO A 129 -12.71 -3.54 46.26
C PRO A 129 -13.54 -2.36 46.77
N LEU A 130 -13.37 -1.20 46.14
CA LEU A 130 -13.98 0.07 46.57
C LEU A 130 -15.47 0.12 46.16
N ALA A 131 -16.36 -0.11 47.13
CA ALA A 131 -17.80 -0.05 46.93
C ALA A 131 -18.31 1.38 46.68
N LEU A 132 -19.13 1.56 45.65
CA LEU A 132 -19.85 2.81 45.35
C LEU A 132 -20.98 3.01 46.37
N SER A 133 -20.58 3.45 47.56
CA SER A 133 -21.37 3.42 48.80
C SER A 133 -22.03 4.76 49.14
N ALA A 134 -21.73 5.82 48.39
CA ALA A 134 -22.26 7.16 48.56
C ALA A 134 -22.31 7.94 47.24
N VAL A 135 -22.92 9.13 47.24
CA VAL A 135 -23.02 10.05 46.09
C VAL A 135 -21.66 10.38 45.47
N ARG A 136 -20.59 10.45 46.27
CA ARG A 136 -19.19 10.48 45.82
C ARG A 136 -18.39 9.45 46.61
N THR A 137 -17.55 8.69 45.90
CA THR A 137 -16.55 7.78 46.46
C THR A 137 -15.21 8.04 45.75
N SER A 138 -14.09 8.10 46.46
CA SER A 138 -12.78 8.44 45.88
C SER A 138 -11.76 7.31 46.05
N GLN A 139 -10.91 7.12 45.05
CA GLN A 139 -9.79 6.19 45.04
C GLN A 139 -8.47 6.96 44.87
N GLU A 140 -7.57 6.84 45.84
CA GLU A 140 -6.16 7.26 45.68
C GLU A 140 -5.38 6.15 44.94
N LEU A 141 -4.47 6.50 44.06
CA LEU A 141 -3.62 5.58 43.30
C LEU A 141 -2.13 5.72 43.71
N PRO A 142 -1.33 4.64 43.65
CA PRO A 142 0.10 4.72 43.85
C PRO A 142 0.79 5.71 42.91
N LYS A 143 1.77 6.45 43.45
CA LYS A 143 2.62 7.36 42.67
C LYS A 143 3.44 6.59 41.65
N VAL A 144 3.40 7.05 40.40
CA VAL A 144 4.09 6.41 39.27
C VAL A 144 5.58 6.79 39.25
N PRO A 145 6.49 5.85 38.90
CA PRO A 145 7.93 6.12 38.81
C PRO A 145 8.27 7.23 37.80
N VAL A 146 9.21 8.10 38.19
CA VAL A 146 9.67 9.24 37.36
C VAL A 146 10.17 8.82 35.98
N ALA A 147 10.72 7.61 35.86
CA ALA A 147 11.20 7.04 34.60
C ALA A 147 10.09 6.82 33.54
N ILE A 148 8.82 6.72 33.94
CA ILE A 148 7.69 6.40 33.04
C ILE A 148 6.56 7.45 33.11
N SER A 149 6.59 8.37 34.07
CA SER A 149 5.62 9.47 34.18
C SER A 149 5.57 10.43 32.97
N GLY A 150 6.59 10.40 32.12
CA GLY A 150 6.67 11.20 30.89
C GLY A 150 6.03 10.56 29.66
N GLN A 151 5.49 9.34 29.76
CA GLN A 151 4.84 8.66 28.63
C GLN A 151 3.47 9.30 28.31
N GLU A 152 3.20 9.58 27.04
CA GLU A 152 1.90 10.09 26.57
C GLU A 152 0.86 8.96 26.51
N ALA A 153 0.26 8.60 27.64
CA ALA A 153 -0.93 7.73 27.69
C ALA A 153 -2.22 8.50 27.35
N GLN A 154 -3.30 7.77 27.01
CA GLN A 154 -4.61 8.34 26.67
C GLN A 154 -5.79 7.63 27.36
N SER A 155 -5.70 6.31 27.53
CA SER A 155 -6.76 5.49 28.11
C SER A 155 -6.64 5.36 29.63
N VAL A 156 -7.76 5.52 30.33
CA VAL A 156 -7.91 5.21 31.75
C VAL A 156 -9.13 4.31 31.93
N ARG A 157 -8.92 3.08 32.38
CA ARG A 157 -9.90 2.00 32.30
C ARG A 157 -10.23 1.46 33.69
N PHE A 158 -11.52 1.39 33.99
CA PHE A 158 -12.09 1.08 35.30
C PHE A 158 -12.86 -0.23 35.25
N TYR A 159 -12.55 -1.13 36.18
CA TYR A 159 -13.18 -2.45 36.27
C TYR A 159 -14.12 -2.53 37.46
N PHE A 160 -15.34 -2.99 37.21
CA PHE A 160 -16.40 -3.08 38.20
C PHE A 160 -16.95 -4.50 38.36
N SER A 161 -17.34 -4.85 39.58
CA SER A 161 -17.92 -6.15 39.95
C SER A 161 -19.29 -6.43 39.34
N ALA A 162 -20.01 -5.40 38.94
CA ALA A 162 -21.34 -5.40 38.33
C ALA A 162 -21.49 -4.15 37.45
N GLU A 163 -22.60 -4.00 36.72
CA GLU A 163 -22.77 -2.86 35.83
C GLU A 163 -22.78 -1.52 36.62
N PRO A 164 -21.88 -0.57 36.33
CA PRO A 164 -21.87 0.72 37.00
C PRO A 164 -23.10 1.57 36.59
N PRO A 165 -23.63 2.40 37.52
CA PRO A 165 -24.94 3.03 37.37
C PRO A 165 -24.98 4.04 36.21
N ALA A 166 -26.17 4.23 35.64
CA ALA A 166 -26.37 5.03 34.43
C ALA A 166 -26.09 6.54 34.60
N ASP A 167 -26.05 7.04 35.83
CA ASP A 167 -25.72 8.43 36.18
C ASP A 167 -24.25 8.61 36.63
N LEU A 168 -23.42 7.55 36.58
CA LEU A 168 -22.01 7.63 36.96
C LEU A 168 -21.28 8.71 36.16
N THR A 169 -20.61 9.59 36.89
CA THR A 169 -19.61 10.55 36.41
C THR A 169 -18.28 10.22 37.07
N ILE A 170 -17.18 10.24 36.32
CA ILE A 170 -15.83 10.00 36.84
C ILE A 170 -15.01 11.28 36.69
N ALA A 171 -14.40 11.76 37.77
CA ALA A 171 -13.41 12.83 37.72
C ALA A 171 -12.01 12.29 38.02
N LEU A 172 -11.07 12.62 37.14
CA LEU A 172 -9.66 12.25 37.25
C LEU A 172 -8.89 13.47 37.80
N HIS A 173 -7.89 13.21 38.64
CA HIS A 173 -6.99 14.21 39.20
C HIS A 173 -5.53 13.71 39.05
N ASP A 174 -4.60 14.61 38.71
CA ASP A 174 -3.17 14.27 38.62
C ASP A 174 -2.30 14.97 39.68
N THR A 175 -1.11 14.41 39.88
CA THR A 175 -0.07 14.93 40.77
C THR A 175 0.39 16.37 40.44
N GLN A 176 -0.01 16.94 39.29
CA GLN A 176 0.24 18.35 38.92
C GLN A 176 -0.89 19.28 39.40
N GLY A 177 -1.91 18.75 40.08
CA GLY A 177 -3.10 19.48 40.54
C GLY A 177 -4.13 19.73 39.44
N LYS A 178 -4.01 19.09 38.27
CA LYS A 178 -4.99 19.22 37.19
C LYS A 178 -6.17 18.27 37.39
N SER A 179 -7.25 18.47 36.65
CA SER A 179 -8.45 17.63 36.77
C SER A 179 -9.29 17.64 35.50
N MET A 180 -9.93 16.50 35.19
CA MET A 180 -10.87 16.34 34.08
C MET A 180 -12.08 15.51 34.52
N SER A 181 -13.28 15.79 34.01
CA SER A 181 -14.51 15.09 34.41
C SER A 181 -15.29 14.52 33.22
N PHE A 182 -15.64 13.25 33.32
CA PHE A 182 -16.33 12.44 32.33
C PHE A 182 -17.76 12.18 32.81
N ASN A 183 -18.72 12.90 32.23
CA ASN A 183 -20.14 12.74 32.56
C ASN A 183 -20.70 11.38 32.10
N SER A 184 -21.91 11.04 32.57
CA SER A 184 -22.62 9.80 32.21
C SER A 184 -22.75 9.54 30.71
N GLY A 185 -22.83 10.58 29.87
CA GLY A 185 -22.82 10.45 28.41
C GLY A 185 -21.47 9.99 27.84
N SER A 186 -20.36 10.40 28.45
CA SER A 186 -19.02 9.90 28.15
C SER A 186 -18.78 8.50 28.72
N ILE A 187 -19.20 8.24 29.97
CA ILE A 187 -19.17 6.90 30.58
C ILE A 187 -19.99 5.89 29.76
N GLY A 188 -21.15 6.30 29.24
CA GLY A 188 -21.99 5.50 28.34
C GLY A 188 -21.40 5.27 26.94
N ARG A 189 -20.38 6.03 26.52
CA ARG A 189 -19.52 5.68 25.37
C ARG A 189 -18.41 4.73 25.80
N GLY A 190 -17.72 5.02 26.91
CA GLY A 190 -16.67 4.16 27.47
C GLY A 190 -17.11 2.73 27.79
N LYS A 191 -18.39 2.49 28.08
CA LYS A 191 -18.97 1.13 28.18
C LYS A 191 -18.95 0.35 26.86
N LYS A 192 -19.03 1.02 25.69
CA LYS A 192 -19.09 0.40 24.35
C LYS A 192 -17.74 -0.16 23.88
N VAL A 193 -16.68 0.03 24.67
CA VAL A 193 -15.39 -0.62 24.47
C VAL A 193 -15.51 -2.16 24.57
N LEU A 194 -16.52 -2.66 25.30
CA LEU A 194 -16.90 -4.07 25.35
C LEU A 194 -17.99 -4.38 24.32
N VAL A 195 -17.71 -5.32 23.41
CA VAL A 195 -18.75 -5.95 22.56
C VAL A 195 -19.54 -7.00 23.36
N ARG A 196 -18.89 -7.66 24.32
CA ARG A 196 -19.49 -8.63 25.26
C ARG A 196 -18.85 -8.47 26.63
N VAL A 197 -19.62 -8.56 27.72
CA VAL A 197 -19.07 -8.61 29.09
C VAL A 197 -18.36 -9.95 29.28
N GLY A 198 -17.10 -9.90 29.70
CA GLY A 198 -16.17 -11.03 29.66
C GLY A 198 -15.73 -11.58 31.00
N LYS A 199 -14.70 -12.44 30.96
CA LYS A 199 -13.96 -12.88 32.16
C LYS A 199 -13.41 -11.70 32.97
N LEU A 200 -13.15 -10.57 32.31
CA LEU A 200 -12.64 -9.33 32.90
C LEU A 200 -13.71 -8.48 33.62
N GLY A 201 -14.99 -8.86 33.57
CA GLY A 201 -16.08 -8.12 34.22
C GLY A 201 -16.52 -6.87 33.44
N TRP A 202 -17.11 -5.91 34.16
CA TRP A 202 -17.63 -4.67 33.56
C TRP A 202 -16.53 -3.61 33.45
N ILE A 203 -16.20 -3.20 32.22
CA ILE A 203 -15.20 -2.17 31.93
C ILE A 203 -15.89 -0.85 31.59
N VAL A 204 -15.35 0.24 32.11
CA VAL A 204 -15.65 1.62 31.70
C VAL A 204 -14.34 2.31 31.34
N GLU A 205 -14.29 2.98 30.20
CA GLU A 205 -13.14 3.79 29.79
C GLU A 205 -13.41 5.30 29.87
N ALA A 206 -12.37 6.04 30.26
CA ALA A 206 -12.23 7.47 30.05
C ALA A 206 -11.00 7.74 29.17
N ILE A 207 -11.22 8.24 27.95
CA ILE A 207 -10.13 8.67 27.05
C ILE A 207 -9.82 10.14 27.31
N VAL A 208 -8.56 10.43 27.66
CA VAL A 208 -8.02 11.78 27.80
C VAL A 208 -7.43 12.24 26.45
N PRO A 209 -7.90 13.35 25.86
CA PRO A 209 -7.37 13.85 24.59
C PRO A 209 -5.89 14.28 24.67
N SER A 210 -5.07 13.88 23.70
CA SER A 210 -3.68 14.33 23.58
C SER A 210 -3.57 15.85 23.39
N ALA A 211 -2.49 16.44 23.90
CA ALA A 211 -2.21 17.88 23.89
C ALA A 211 -1.76 18.40 22.53
N ASN A 212 -2.27 19.57 22.15
CA ASN A 212 -1.85 20.27 20.93
C ASN A 212 -0.34 20.56 20.97
N SER A 213 0.36 20.18 19.90
CA SER A 213 1.74 20.54 19.61
C SER A 213 1.81 22.03 19.25
N GLY A 214 1.66 22.87 20.28
CA GLY A 214 1.37 24.29 20.18
C GLY A 214 0.77 24.80 21.49
N SER A 215 1.66 25.07 22.46
CA SER A 215 1.43 25.82 23.72
C SER A 215 0.30 25.41 24.67
N THR A 216 -0.56 24.44 24.35
CA THR A 216 -1.65 23.97 25.22
C THR A 216 -1.22 22.72 26.00
N PRO A 217 -1.04 22.75 27.33
CA PRO A 217 -0.69 21.56 28.10
C PRO A 217 -1.77 20.48 28.04
N LEU A 218 -1.40 19.22 28.27
CA LEU A 218 -2.37 18.16 28.60
C LEU A 218 -3.25 18.64 29.76
N ALA A 219 -4.57 18.59 29.55
CA ALA A 219 -5.58 18.98 30.55
C ALA A 219 -5.53 18.10 31.80
N ILE A 220 -5.01 16.87 31.66
CA ILE A 220 -4.53 15.97 32.71
C ILE A 220 -3.56 14.98 32.04
N ASN A 221 -2.51 14.50 32.72
CA ASN A 221 -1.70 13.37 32.20
C ASN A 221 -2.17 12.04 32.82
N PRO A 222 -2.66 11.06 32.03
CA PRO A 222 -3.11 9.77 32.56
C PRO A 222 -2.07 9.02 33.39
N MET A 223 -0.78 9.05 33.00
CA MET A 223 0.32 8.42 33.76
C MET A 223 0.59 9.10 35.10
N LEU A 224 0.07 10.31 35.32
CA LEU A 224 0.25 11.07 36.56
C LEU A 224 -0.99 11.10 37.46
N ILE A 225 -2.06 10.38 37.11
CA ILE A 225 -3.27 10.29 37.94
C ILE A 225 -2.95 9.68 39.30
N ASP A 226 -3.26 10.42 40.36
CA ASP A 226 -3.11 10.01 41.76
C ASP A 226 -4.45 9.94 42.51
N ARG A 227 -5.52 10.61 42.03
CA ARG A 227 -6.88 10.38 42.56
C ARG A 227 -7.94 10.27 41.47
N VAL A 228 -8.92 9.41 41.70
CA VAL A 228 -10.16 9.31 40.92
C VAL A 228 -11.38 9.43 41.83
N ASP A 229 -12.27 10.37 41.52
CA ASP A 229 -13.56 10.56 42.18
C ASP A 229 -14.69 9.97 41.32
N PHE A 230 -15.39 8.98 41.86
CA PHE A 230 -16.61 8.39 41.27
C PHE A 230 -17.84 9.08 41.86
N ILE A 231 -18.70 9.64 41.02
CA ILE A 231 -19.86 10.45 41.41
C ILE A 231 -21.12 9.81 40.82
N ALA A 232 -21.98 9.25 41.65
CA ALA A 232 -23.22 8.58 41.25
C ALA A 232 -24.35 8.92 42.25
N PRO A 233 -25.16 9.95 41.99
CA PRO A 233 -26.31 10.31 42.83
C PRO A 233 -27.27 9.15 43.17
N SER A 234 -27.47 8.21 42.24
CA SER A 234 -28.26 6.99 42.46
C SER A 234 -27.71 6.09 43.58
N CYS A 235 -26.39 6.11 43.82
CA CYS A 235 -25.73 5.36 44.89
C CYS A 235 -25.73 6.08 46.25
N ALA A 236 -26.61 7.06 46.48
CA ALA A 236 -26.74 7.74 47.77
C ALA A 236 -27.05 6.79 48.95
N GLY A 237 -27.73 5.67 48.69
CA GLY A 237 -27.96 4.58 49.66
C GLY A 237 -27.01 3.40 49.54
N GLY A 238 -25.96 3.52 48.71
CA GLY A 238 -25.06 2.45 48.30
C GLY A 238 -25.57 1.61 47.13
N CYS A 239 -24.67 1.31 46.19
CA CYS A 239 -24.92 0.43 45.05
C CYS A 239 -24.23 -0.94 45.24
N PRO A 240 -24.75 -2.05 44.67
CA PRO A 240 -24.11 -3.36 44.66
C PRO A 240 -22.97 -3.45 43.62
N VAL A 241 -22.15 -2.40 43.54
CA VAL A 241 -21.10 -2.19 42.54
C VAL A 241 -19.84 -1.72 43.26
N SER A 242 -18.74 -2.45 43.07
CA SER A 242 -17.41 -2.07 43.56
C SER A 242 -16.42 -1.96 42.41
N LEU A 243 -15.54 -0.96 42.47
CA LEU A 243 -14.34 -0.86 41.65
C LEU A 243 -13.32 -1.91 42.13
N THR A 244 -12.81 -2.74 41.23
CA THR A 244 -11.84 -3.80 41.53
C THR A 244 -10.44 -3.50 40.99
N ARG A 245 -10.33 -2.71 39.92
CA ARG A 245 -9.05 -2.41 39.23
C ARG A 245 -9.13 -1.10 38.46
N VAL A 246 -8.01 -0.38 38.38
CA VAL A 246 -7.78 0.77 37.50
C VAL A 246 -6.57 0.48 36.62
N GLU A 247 -6.69 0.73 35.31
CA GLU A 247 -5.60 0.62 34.34
C GLU A 247 -5.37 1.94 33.59
N ARG A 248 -4.13 2.14 33.13
CA ARG A 248 -3.67 3.31 32.38
C ARG A 248 -2.75 2.88 31.24
N ASP A 249 -3.06 3.29 30.01
CA ASP A 249 -2.34 2.91 28.78
C ASP A 249 -2.71 3.81 27.58
N HIS A 250 -2.38 3.40 26.35
CA HIS A 250 -2.54 4.20 25.14
C HIS A 250 -3.54 3.63 24.11
N PHE A 251 -4.06 2.39 24.29
CA PHE A 251 -4.90 1.73 23.29
C PHE A 251 -6.22 1.17 23.83
N SER A 252 -7.29 1.32 23.03
CA SER A 252 -8.53 0.58 23.20
C SER A 252 -9.33 0.50 21.89
N ARG A 253 -10.36 -0.35 21.86
CA ARG A 253 -11.38 -0.38 20.80
C ARG A 253 -12.03 0.99 20.55
N GLN A 254 -12.21 1.82 21.59
CA GLN A 254 -12.90 3.11 21.43
C GLN A 254 -12.05 4.12 20.65
N ILE A 255 -10.72 4.05 20.76
CA ILE A 255 -9.79 4.81 19.89
C ILE A 255 -10.01 4.41 18.41
N VAL A 256 -10.03 3.10 18.12
CA VAL A 256 -10.30 2.56 16.78
C VAL A 256 -11.66 3.06 16.24
N LEU A 257 -12.71 3.04 17.08
CA LEU A 257 -14.05 3.49 16.73
C LEU A 257 -14.13 4.98 16.37
N ASP A 258 -13.35 5.84 17.04
CA ASP A 258 -13.34 7.29 16.80
C ASP A 258 -12.49 7.68 15.57
N GLU A 259 -11.53 6.85 15.18
CA GLU A 259 -10.61 7.10 14.04
C GLU A 259 -11.03 6.45 12.72
N ILE A 260 -11.70 5.29 12.76
CA ILE A 260 -12.24 4.63 11.56
C ILE A 260 -13.11 5.54 10.67
N PRO A 261 -13.99 6.42 11.20
CA PRO A 261 -14.76 7.34 10.39
C PRO A 261 -13.91 8.34 9.59
N TRP A 262 -12.65 8.57 9.99
CA TRP A 262 -11.71 9.41 9.24
C TRP A 262 -10.97 8.60 8.17
N LEU A 263 -10.43 7.43 8.52
CA LEU A 263 -9.78 6.51 7.56
C LEU A 263 -10.72 6.11 6.42
N LYS A 264 -11.99 5.81 6.73
CA LYS A 264 -13.03 5.52 5.72
C LYS A 264 -13.30 6.71 4.78
N ARG A 265 -13.23 7.95 5.27
CA ARG A 265 -13.43 9.18 4.46
C ARG A 265 -12.25 9.45 3.53
N TRP A 266 -11.01 9.23 3.97
CA TRP A 266 -9.82 9.29 3.12
C TRP A 266 -9.60 8.05 2.24
N ASN A 267 -10.50 7.06 2.29
CA ASN A 267 -10.38 5.80 1.56
C ASN A 267 -9.05 5.05 1.86
N ILE A 268 -8.62 5.09 3.12
CA ILE A 268 -7.47 4.35 3.65
C ILE A 268 -7.97 2.96 4.08
N ARG A 269 -7.58 1.94 3.29
CA ARG A 269 -8.14 0.58 3.31
C ARG A 269 -7.06 -0.48 3.02
N PRO A 270 -6.27 -0.90 4.02
CA PRO A 270 -5.30 -1.99 3.88
C PRO A 270 -5.97 -3.36 3.67
N GLN A 271 -5.27 -4.32 3.06
CA GLN A 271 -5.61 -5.74 3.19
C GLN A 271 -4.91 -6.41 4.38
N ILE A 272 -3.72 -5.96 4.77
CA ILE A 272 -2.91 -6.52 5.87
C ILE A 272 -2.81 -5.51 7.04
N THR A 273 -2.83 -6.01 8.26
CA THR A 273 -2.17 -5.34 9.40
C THR A 273 -1.13 -6.26 10.03
N THR A 274 0.06 -5.75 10.35
CA THR A 274 1.17 -6.56 10.87
C THR A 274 1.10 -6.80 12.38
N SER A 275 0.40 -5.92 13.10
CA SER A 275 0.13 -5.84 14.54
C SER A 275 1.05 -6.69 15.44
N HIS A 276 2.35 -6.36 15.37
CA HIS A 276 3.43 -7.01 16.09
C HIS A 276 4.28 -5.96 16.82
N GLY A 277 5.04 -6.39 17.83
CA GLY A 277 5.92 -5.50 18.59
C GLY A 277 5.16 -4.62 19.59
N GLY A 278 5.77 -4.38 20.76
CA GLY A 278 5.17 -3.47 21.74
C GLY A 278 5.39 -3.78 23.23
N ASN A 279 5.03 -2.80 24.06
CA ASN A 279 5.14 -2.79 25.51
C ASN A 279 3.91 -3.32 26.25
N THR A 280 2.83 -3.67 25.55
CA THR A 280 1.61 -4.24 26.12
C THR A 280 1.07 -5.42 25.31
N LEU A 281 1.35 -5.48 24.00
CA LEU A 281 0.85 -6.45 23.00
C LEU A 281 -0.67 -6.44 22.76
N ILE A 282 -1.43 -5.57 23.43
CA ILE A 282 -2.90 -5.64 23.48
C ILE A 282 -3.58 -5.36 22.13
N SER A 283 -2.97 -4.55 21.27
CA SER A 283 -3.39 -4.32 19.89
C SER A 283 -3.00 -5.45 18.93
N GLY A 284 -2.15 -6.39 19.36
CA GLY A 284 -1.66 -7.52 18.58
C GLY A 284 -2.63 -8.70 18.51
N PHE A 285 -2.35 -9.60 17.56
CA PHE A 285 -3.07 -10.87 17.36
C PHE A 285 -2.27 -12.05 17.94
N GLY A 286 -2.98 -13.01 18.55
CA GLY A 286 -2.37 -14.17 19.18
C GLY A 286 -3.36 -15.08 19.89
N ILE A 287 -3.04 -16.37 19.99
CA ILE A 287 -3.91 -17.39 20.61
C ILE A 287 -4.14 -17.17 22.13
N GLU A 288 -5.29 -17.62 22.65
CA GLU A 288 -5.60 -17.54 24.09
C GLU A 288 -4.58 -18.35 24.92
N GLY A 289 -3.98 -17.71 25.94
CA GLY A 289 -2.98 -18.32 26.81
C GLY A 289 -1.54 -18.25 26.29
N ALA A 290 -1.28 -17.65 25.11
CA ALA A 290 0.06 -17.26 24.70
C ALA A 290 0.39 -15.83 25.19
N ALA A 291 1.53 -15.68 25.86
CA ALA A 291 1.93 -14.46 26.53
C ALA A 291 3.46 -14.25 26.49
N LEU A 292 3.89 -13.01 26.71
CA LEU A 292 5.27 -12.62 26.96
C LEU A 292 5.41 -12.13 28.41
N ASP A 293 6.19 -12.84 29.22
CA ASP A 293 6.55 -12.45 30.58
C ASP A 293 7.89 -11.70 30.61
N LEU A 294 7.89 -10.45 31.06
CA LEU A 294 9.11 -9.69 31.32
C LEU A 294 9.66 -9.93 32.73
N PRO A 295 10.99 -10.07 32.89
CA PRO A 295 11.60 -10.19 34.22
C PRO A 295 11.50 -8.87 34.99
N ARG A 296 11.13 -8.95 36.28
CA ARG A 296 11.10 -7.81 37.21
C ARG A 296 12.52 -7.43 37.68
N THR A 297 13.34 -6.93 36.75
CA THR A 297 14.77 -6.65 36.94
C THR A 297 15.02 -5.52 37.93
N PRO A 298 15.74 -5.74 39.06
CA PRO A 298 16.08 -4.72 40.05
C PRO A 298 16.68 -3.45 39.46
N GLY A 299 16.25 -2.28 39.96
CA GLY A 299 16.68 -0.97 39.46
C GLY A 299 15.94 -0.47 38.22
N THR A 300 15.08 -1.29 37.60
CA THR A 300 14.21 -0.88 36.48
C THR A 300 12.78 -0.60 36.95
N PHE A 301 12.00 0.14 36.14
CA PHE A 301 10.57 0.38 36.38
C PHE A 301 9.69 -0.89 36.29
N PHE A 302 10.22 -2.01 35.75
CA PHE A 302 9.57 -3.32 35.83
C PHE A 302 9.54 -3.91 37.26
N THR A 303 10.23 -3.29 38.23
CA THR A 303 10.07 -3.65 39.66
C THR A 303 8.80 -3.11 40.30
N ASP A 304 8.18 -2.07 39.72
CA ASP A 304 6.94 -1.51 40.24
C ASP A 304 5.79 -2.53 40.11
N PRO A 305 5.07 -2.88 41.20
CA PRO A 305 4.00 -3.87 41.15
C PRO A 305 2.86 -3.48 40.21
N ALA A 306 2.67 -2.19 39.92
CA ALA A 306 1.68 -1.71 38.98
C ALA A 306 2.11 -1.86 37.51
N THR A 307 3.40 -1.93 37.20
CA THR A 307 3.87 -2.20 35.82
C THR A 307 3.44 -3.60 35.39
N VAL A 308 2.69 -3.68 34.28
CA VAL A 308 2.29 -4.95 33.67
C VAL A 308 3.51 -5.59 33.00
N VAL A 309 3.84 -6.80 33.45
CA VAL A 309 4.96 -7.60 32.94
C VAL A 309 4.53 -8.86 32.21
N HIS A 310 3.30 -9.34 32.43
CA HIS A 310 2.68 -10.43 31.68
C HIS A 310 1.82 -9.81 30.57
N ARG A 311 2.21 -10.02 29.31
CA ARG A 311 1.64 -9.34 28.13
C ARG A 311 0.95 -10.33 27.21
N GLU A 312 -0.28 -10.05 26.83
CA GLU A 312 -1.10 -10.90 25.96
C GLU A 312 -1.64 -10.13 24.75
N ALA A 313 -1.72 -10.81 23.61
CA ALA A 313 -2.42 -10.32 22.42
C ALA A 313 -3.94 -10.39 22.61
N MET A 314 -4.69 -9.35 22.23
CA MET A 314 -6.14 -9.24 22.54
C MET A 314 -7.04 -8.78 21.37
N ALA A 315 -6.50 -8.49 20.18
CA ALA A 315 -7.24 -7.87 19.08
C ALA A 315 -8.48 -8.63 18.57
N ASP A 316 -8.50 -9.97 18.73
CA ASP A 316 -9.58 -10.89 18.35
C ASP A 316 -10.44 -11.37 19.53
N ARG A 317 -10.04 -11.07 20.78
CA ARG A 317 -10.72 -11.50 22.00
C ARG A 317 -11.96 -10.64 22.30
N ILE A 318 -13.09 -11.01 21.70
CA ILE A 318 -14.40 -10.28 21.68
C ILE A 318 -14.96 -9.81 23.04
N ASP A 319 -14.51 -10.37 24.17
CA ASP A 319 -14.90 -9.96 25.53
C ASP A 319 -13.86 -9.11 26.28
N THR A 320 -12.92 -8.51 25.54
CA THR A 320 -11.93 -7.54 26.03
C THR A 320 -12.21 -6.13 25.51
N TYR A 321 -11.57 -5.13 26.13
CA TYR A 321 -11.57 -3.72 25.70
C TYR A 321 -10.70 -3.47 24.45
N ALA A 322 -9.89 -4.46 24.05
CA ALA A 322 -8.94 -4.36 22.95
C ALA A 322 -9.44 -5.08 21.67
N TYR A 323 -10.65 -5.64 21.66
CA TYR A 323 -11.22 -6.27 20.47
C TYR A 323 -11.46 -5.26 19.34
N TYR A 324 -10.84 -5.47 18.17
CA TYR A 324 -11.09 -4.67 16.96
C TYR A 324 -10.98 -5.44 15.63
N SER A 325 -10.90 -6.78 15.67
CA SER A 325 -10.89 -7.67 14.50
C SER A 325 -12.14 -7.54 13.59
N ASP A 326 -13.30 -7.18 14.12
CA ASP A 326 -14.49 -6.80 13.34
C ASP A 326 -14.30 -5.46 12.63
N LEU A 327 -13.79 -4.46 13.34
CA LEU A 327 -13.56 -3.10 12.85
C LEU A 327 -12.50 -3.04 11.74
N LEU A 328 -11.47 -3.88 11.81
CA LEU A 328 -10.47 -4.06 10.74
C LEU A 328 -11.12 -4.56 9.43
N ARG A 329 -12.06 -5.51 9.51
CA ARG A 329 -12.79 -6.02 8.34
C ARG A 329 -13.68 -4.95 7.71
N GLU A 330 -14.21 -4.00 8.48
CA GLU A 330 -14.91 -2.82 7.93
C GLU A 330 -13.99 -1.84 7.15
N LEU A 331 -12.67 -1.94 7.32
CA LEU A 331 -11.65 -1.24 6.53
C LEU A 331 -11.14 -2.08 5.33
N SER A 332 -11.73 -3.24 5.06
CA SER A 332 -11.32 -4.21 4.02
C SER A 332 -10.06 -5.03 4.34
N VAL A 333 -9.62 -5.05 5.61
CA VAL A 333 -8.54 -5.94 6.05
C VAL A 333 -9.00 -7.40 5.92
N ARG A 334 -8.17 -8.18 5.21
CA ARG A 334 -8.36 -9.63 4.97
C ARG A 334 -7.37 -10.47 5.76
N ALA A 335 -6.28 -9.88 6.27
CA ALA A 335 -5.14 -10.58 6.84
C ALA A 335 -4.54 -9.87 8.06
N VAL A 336 -3.97 -10.66 8.95
CA VAL A 336 -3.16 -10.20 10.09
C VAL A 336 -1.84 -10.97 10.09
N TRP A 337 -0.73 -10.37 10.47
CA TRP A 337 0.44 -11.14 10.90
C TRP A 337 0.39 -11.29 12.42
N SER A 338 0.16 -12.50 12.92
CA SER A 338 0.05 -12.71 14.36
C SER A 338 1.40 -12.70 15.11
N TYR A 339 1.44 -12.07 16.29
CA TYR A 339 2.59 -12.14 17.20
C TYR A 339 2.72 -13.53 17.85
N PHE A 340 1.59 -14.15 18.23
CA PHE A 340 1.52 -15.53 18.76
C PHE A 340 0.64 -16.44 17.87
N PRO A 341 1.08 -16.79 16.64
CA PRO A 341 0.28 -17.58 15.72
C PRO A 341 0.10 -19.02 16.21
N ALA A 342 -0.97 -19.68 15.77
CA ALA A 342 -1.28 -21.06 16.17
C ALA A 342 -0.24 -22.10 15.69
N ARG A 343 0.68 -21.72 14.80
CA ARG A 343 1.79 -22.55 14.31
C ARG A 343 3.05 -21.70 14.22
N GLY A 344 4.18 -22.19 14.73
CA GLY A 344 5.47 -21.49 14.64
C GLY A 344 5.95 -21.28 13.18
N THR A 345 5.52 -22.15 12.26
CA THR A 345 5.76 -21.99 10.81
C THR A 345 5.16 -20.74 10.22
N ASP A 346 4.08 -20.24 10.82
CA ASP A 346 3.30 -19.12 10.34
C ASP A 346 3.90 -17.81 10.90
N GLN A 347 4.64 -17.89 12.01
CA GLN A 347 5.46 -16.78 12.52
C GLN A 347 6.65 -16.52 11.59
N TYR A 348 7.41 -17.55 11.21
CA TYR A 348 8.57 -17.44 10.31
C TYR A 348 8.79 -18.69 9.45
N SER A 349 9.00 -18.47 8.15
CA SER A 349 9.52 -19.46 7.21
C SER A 349 11.04 -19.32 7.15
N PHE A 350 11.78 -20.24 7.77
CA PHE A 350 13.24 -20.26 7.68
C PHE A 350 13.68 -20.91 6.36
N VAL A 351 14.31 -20.11 5.49
CA VAL A 351 14.69 -20.48 4.11
C VAL A 351 15.38 -21.85 4.02
N VAL A 352 16.29 -22.16 4.95
CA VAL A 352 17.11 -23.40 4.97
C VAL A 352 16.27 -24.68 5.21
N SER A 353 15.00 -24.58 5.60
CA SER A 353 14.18 -25.71 6.05
C SER A 353 13.06 -26.16 5.10
N ASP A 354 12.58 -25.29 4.21
CA ASP A 354 11.30 -25.49 3.54
C ASP A 354 11.45 -26.00 2.09
N SER A 355 11.64 -27.32 1.95
CA SER A 355 11.76 -28.00 0.65
C SER A 355 10.49 -27.97 -0.21
N THR A 356 9.42 -27.31 0.25
CA THR A 356 8.15 -27.11 -0.46
C THR A 356 8.06 -25.79 -1.25
N ALA A 357 9.14 -25.00 -1.30
CA ALA A 357 9.20 -23.69 -1.97
C ALA A 357 8.86 -23.68 -3.48
N SER A 358 8.65 -24.84 -4.10
CA SER A 358 8.06 -24.98 -5.44
C SER A 358 6.65 -24.41 -5.53
N ASP A 359 5.83 -24.53 -4.48
CA ASP A 359 4.39 -24.25 -4.52
C ASP A 359 4.00 -23.01 -3.71
N LEU A 360 2.79 -22.49 -3.95
CA LEU A 360 2.22 -21.44 -3.11
C LEU A 360 1.89 -22.03 -1.73
N THR A 361 2.42 -21.44 -0.66
CA THR A 361 2.05 -21.85 0.70
C THR A 361 0.55 -21.69 0.91
N ASN A 362 -0.10 -22.73 1.46
CA ASN A 362 -1.49 -22.64 1.88
C ASN A 362 -1.66 -21.54 2.94
N LEU A 363 -2.59 -20.62 2.69
CA LEU A 363 -2.99 -19.61 3.67
C LEU A 363 -3.58 -20.28 4.92
N THR A 364 -3.30 -19.74 6.11
CA THR A 364 -3.82 -20.27 7.38
C THR A 364 -4.84 -19.31 8.00
N THR A 365 -5.75 -19.88 8.80
CA THR A 365 -7.04 -19.27 9.14
C THR A 365 -7.28 -19.28 10.65
N THR A 366 -6.25 -18.85 11.40
CA THR A 366 -6.26 -18.82 12.87
C THR A 366 -7.37 -17.91 13.43
N TYR A 367 -7.68 -16.82 12.72
CA TYR A 367 -8.51 -15.73 13.23
C TYR A 367 -9.87 -15.66 12.53
N ASN A 368 -10.92 -15.36 13.30
CA ASN A 368 -12.29 -15.34 12.78
C ASN A 368 -12.49 -14.20 11.77
N GLY A 369 -12.63 -14.54 10.49
CA GLY A 369 -12.77 -13.57 9.41
C GLY A 369 -11.45 -13.10 8.77
N LEU A 370 -10.30 -13.63 9.19
CA LEU A 370 -8.97 -13.09 8.86
C LEU A 370 -7.94 -14.22 8.65
N TYR A 371 -7.17 -14.11 7.57
CA TYR A 371 -6.02 -14.96 7.31
C TYR A 371 -4.81 -14.58 8.19
N ASP A 372 -3.93 -15.54 8.48
CA ASP A 372 -2.64 -15.33 9.16
C ASP A 372 -1.51 -15.21 8.12
N VAL A 373 -0.69 -14.15 8.22
CA VAL A 373 0.31 -13.78 7.19
C VAL A 373 1.67 -14.39 7.51
N ARG A 374 1.94 -15.54 6.89
CA ARG A 374 3.25 -16.21 6.92
C ARG A 374 4.31 -15.36 6.18
N ARG A 375 5.45 -15.13 6.83
CA ARG A 375 6.59 -14.34 6.32
C ARG A 375 7.85 -15.19 6.15
N THR A 376 8.83 -14.69 5.41
CA THR A 376 10.16 -15.27 5.26
C THR A 376 11.14 -14.61 6.23
N SER A 377 11.97 -15.43 6.88
CA SER A 377 13.11 -14.97 7.68
C SER A 377 14.29 -15.93 7.51
N ILE A 378 15.46 -15.50 7.97
CA ILE A 378 16.74 -16.18 7.84
C ILE A 378 17.39 -16.30 9.23
N LEU A 379 18.40 -17.15 9.38
CA LEU A 379 19.10 -17.31 10.65
C LEU A 379 19.90 -16.05 10.98
N ASN A 380 19.93 -15.63 12.25
CA ASN A 380 20.83 -14.58 12.70
C ASN A 380 22.29 -15.04 12.57
N PHE A 381 23.14 -14.18 12.02
CA PHE A 381 24.58 -14.39 11.90
C PHE A 381 25.31 -13.69 13.05
N ASP A 382 26.49 -14.18 13.44
CA ASP A 382 27.29 -13.55 14.50
C ASP A 382 27.83 -12.19 14.02
N PRO A 383 27.39 -11.05 14.60
CA PRO A 383 27.80 -9.72 14.17
C PRO A 383 29.07 -9.25 14.88
N SER A 384 29.67 -10.03 15.79
CA SER A 384 30.82 -9.62 16.61
C SER A 384 32.06 -9.23 15.78
N SER A 385 32.16 -9.75 14.56
CA SER A 385 33.17 -9.31 13.59
C SER A 385 32.79 -9.67 12.15
N VAL A 386 33.37 -8.93 11.20
CA VAL A 386 33.29 -9.21 9.75
C VAL A 386 33.65 -10.68 9.41
N GLN A 387 34.59 -11.27 10.16
CA GLN A 387 35.01 -12.66 9.95
C GLN A 387 33.95 -13.66 10.43
N ALA A 388 33.47 -13.51 11.67
CA ALA A 388 32.47 -14.40 12.25
C ALA A 388 31.17 -14.41 11.42
N PHE A 389 30.74 -13.22 10.99
CA PHE A 389 29.63 -13.04 10.06
C PHE A 389 29.87 -13.77 8.72
N ALA A 390 31.02 -13.55 8.08
CA ALA A 390 31.33 -14.13 6.78
C ALA A 390 31.51 -15.66 6.82
N ASP A 391 31.93 -16.23 7.96
CA ASP A 391 31.95 -17.67 8.20
C ASP A 391 30.56 -18.25 8.52
N GLY A 392 29.70 -17.50 9.22
CA GLY A 392 28.28 -17.85 9.38
C GLY A 392 27.55 -17.93 8.04
N MET A 393 27.70 -16.89 7.20
CA MET A 393 27.19 -16.85 5.82
C MET A 393 27.76 -17.96 4.92
N ARG A 394 28.92 -18.55 5.26
CA ARG A 394 29.50 -19.68 4.51
C ARG A 394 28.75 -20.99 4.74
N LEU A 395 27.93 -21.09 5.80
CA LEU A 395 27.12 -22.27 6.09
C LEU A 395 25.81 -22.29 5.28
N THR A 396 25.26 -21.11 4.95
CA THR A 396 24.04 -20.96 4.13
C THR A 396 24.36 -20.77 2.64
N ALA A 397 25.38 -19.99 2.31
CA ALA A 397 25.82 -19.72 0.94
C ALA A 397 27.30 -20.09 0.71
N PRO A 398 27.67 -21.39 0.73
CA PRO A 398 29.06 -21.85 0.69
C PRO A 398 29.80 -21.49 -0.60
N GLU A 399 29.09 -21.29 -1.71
CA GLU A 399 29.66 -20.88 -3.00
C GLU A 399 29.67 -19.36 -3.22
N MET A 400 29.14 -18.57 -2.27
CA MET A 400 29.29 -17.11 -2.32
C MET A 400 30.75 -16.74 -2.02
N SER A 401 31.31 -15.82 -2.81
CA SER A 401 32.69 -15.36 -2.65
C SER A 401 32.92 -14.82 -1.23
N GLU A 402 34.14 -14.94 -0.71
CA GLU A 402 34.43 -14.40 0.62
C GLU A 402 34.36 -12.87 0.64
N GLU A 403 34.69 -12.22 -0.48
CA GLU A 403 34.52 -10.78 -0.66
C GLU A 403 33.04 -10.35 -0.59
N ASP A 404 32.14 -11.02 -1.32
CA ASP A 404 30.70 -10.76 -1.24
C ASP A 404 30.18 -11.01 0.18
N ARG A 405 30.52 -12.15 0.81
CA ARG A 405 30.12 -12.47 2.20
C ARG A 405 30.62 -11.45 3.22
N ARG A 406 31.84 -10.93 3.07
CA ARG A 406 32.36 -9.83 3.90
C ARG A 406 31.65 -8.50 3.59
N SER A 407 31.27 -8.25 2.34
CA SER A 407 30.60 -7.00 1.92
C SER A 407 29.18 -6.84 2.48
N LEU A 408 28.55 -7.97 2.85
CA LEU A 408 27.21 -8.05 3.43
C LEU A 408 27.16 -7.70 4.93
N TYR A 409 28.29 -7.71 5.63
CA TYR A 409 28.36 -7.31 7.03
C TYR A 409 27.97 -5.83 7.17
N CYS A 410 26.92 -5.53 7.95
CA CYS A 410 26.52 -4.17 8.29
C CYS A 410 27.39 -3.60 9.42
N ALA A 411 27.16 -4.03 10.68
CA ALA A 411 27.86 -3.56 11.88
C ALA A 411 27.58 -4.49 13.10
N PRO A 412 28.29 -4.34 14.25
CA PRO A 412 28.13 -5.22 15.42
C PRO A 412 26.74 -5.18 16.10
N THR A 413 26.00 -4.10 15.87
CA THR A 413 24.66 -3.81 16.42
C THR A 413 23.52 -4.09 15.45
N CYS A 414 23.83 -4.62 14.27
CA CYS A 414 22.88 -4.85 13.19
C CYS A 414 22.10 -6.15 13.39
N ASP A 415 20.78 -6.07 13.49
CA ASP A 415 19.86 -7.21 13.47
C ASP A 415 19.35 -7.48 12.04
N ILE A 416 19.03 -8.74 11.75
CA ILE A 416 18.64 -9.20 10.40
C ILE A 416 17.30 -8.63 9.91
N SER A 417 16.46 -8.12 10.82
CA SER A 417 15.23 -7.40 10.52
C SER A 417 15.44 -5.94 10.08
N GLN A 418 16.65 -5.39 10.21
CA GLN A 418 16.89 -3.96 9.98
C GLN A 418 17.20 -3.62 8.51
N GLY A 419 16.89 -2.40 8.07
CA GLY A 419 17.16 -1.92 6.70
C GLY A 419 18.64 -1.96 6.29
N ASP A 420 19.56 -1.85 7.25
CA ASP A 420 21.01 -2.06 7.04
C ASP A 420 21.39 -3.53 6.75
N ALA A 421 20.56 -4.49 7.18
CA ALA A 421 20.71 -5.91 6.92
C ALA A 421 20.00 -6.41 5.64
N LEU A 422 19.18 -5.56 4.99
CA LEU A 422 18.52 -5.86 3.72
C LEU A 422 19.45 -6.45 2.63
N PRO A 423 20.73 -6.03 2.47
CA PRO A 423 21.70 -6.73 1.62
C PRO A 423 21.73 -8.26 1.81
N VAL A 424 21.61 -8.75 3.04
CA VAL A 424 21.67 -10.17 3.38
C VAL A 424 20.45 -10.91 2.82
N LEU A 425 19.24 -10.40 3.09
CA LEU A 425 17.96 -10.93 2.62
C LEU A 425 17.90 -11.02 1.08
N LEU A 426 18.40 -9.97 0.42
CA LEU A 426 18.53 -9.90 -1.03
C LEU A 426 19.56 -10.90 -1.57
N SER A 427 20.71 -11.03 -0.89
CA SER A 427 21.80 -11.90 -1.34
C SER A 427 21.44 -13.39 -1.28
N ASP A 428 20.70 -13.81 -0.25
CA ASP A 428 20.18 -15.16 -0.10
C ASP A 428 19.20 -15.49 -1.24
N SER A 429 18.19 -14.62 -1.43
CA SER A 429 17.19 -14.76 -2.50
C SER A 429 17.83 -14.89 -3.88
N LEU A 430 18.79 -14.01 -4.21
CA LEU A 430 19.50 -14.00 -5.49
C LEU A 430 20.47 -15.20 -5.61
N TYR A 431 21.08 -15.65 -4.51
CA TYR A 431 21.92 -16.86 -4.50
C TYR A 431 21.11 -18.11 -4.85
N LEU A 432 19.93 -18.28 -4.24
CA LEU A 432 19.04 -19.42 -4.49
C LEU A 432 18.44 -19.41 -5.91
N ILE A 433 18.05 -18.24 -6.42
CA ILE A 433 17.67 -18.05 -7.83
C ILE A 433 18.82 -18.49 -8.77
N ASN A 434 20.06 -18.07 -8.48
CA ASN A 434 21.24 -18.45 -9.27
C ASN A 434 21.66 -19.92 -9.08
N LYS A 435 21.10 -20.63 -8.08
CA LYS A 435 21.19 -22.09 -7.92
C LYS A 435 20.06 -22.85 -8.62
N GLY A 436 19.16 -22.16 -9.32
CA GLY A 436 17.99 -22.75 -9.97
C GLY A 436 16.88 -23.17 -9.00
N GLN A 437 16.96 -22.77 -7.73
CA GLN A 437 15.93 -23.07 -6.74
C GLN A 437 14.76 -22.08 -6.87
N LYS A 438 13.53 -22.58 -6.79
CA LYS A 438 12.35 -21.71 -6.76
C LYS A 438 12.27 -20.98 -5.42
N VAL A 439 11.97 -19.69 -5.51
CA VAL A 439 12.03 -18.72 -4.41
C VAL A 439 10.70 -18.00 -4.37
N ARG A 440 10.08 -17.97 -3.19
CA ARG A 440 8.77 -17.33 -2.94
C ARG A 440 8.85 -16.50 -1.66
N HIS A 441 9.87 -15.64 -1.58
CA HIS A 441 10.20 -14.91 -0.36
C HIS A 441 9.29 -13.69 -0.16
N PHE A 442 8.81 -13.54 1.06
CA PHE A 442 8.07 -12.39 1.55
C PHE A 442 8.79 -11.87 2.80
N TRP A 443 9.83 -11.08 2.57
CA TRP A 443 10.78 -10.67 3.60
C TRP A 443 10.17 -9.66 4.55
N TYR A 444 10.31 -9.93 5.84
CA TYR A 444 10.10 -8.93 6.89
C TYR A 444 11.38 -8.09 7.05
N THR A 445 11.22 -6.76 7.12
CA THR A 445 12.32 -5.81 7.39
C THR A 445 11.78 -4.50 7.97
N HIS A 446 12.64 -3.63 8.47
CA HIS A 446 12.34 -2.25 8.85
C HIS A 446 13.17 -1.31 7.95
N PHE A 447 12.64 -0.85 6.81
CA PHE A 447 13.46 -0.13 5.81
C PHE A 447 14.16 1.13 6.35
N GLY A 448 13.58 1.79 7.36
CA GLY A 448 14.13 3.00 7.98
C GLY A 448 15.05 2.78 9.17
N SER A 449 15.13 1.57 9.75
CA SER A 449 15.95 1.33 10.95
C SER A 449 17.42 1.15 10.57
N GLY A 450 18.31 1.81 11.32
CA GLY A 450 19.76 1.65 11.17
C GLY A 450 20.30 0.33 11.73
N GLY A 451 21.56 0.36 12.14
CA GLY A 451 22.31 -0.79 12.64
C GLY A 451 23.82 -0.53 12.54
N SER A 452 24.20 0.26 11.54
CA SER A 452 25.52 0.90 11.34
C SER A 452 25.51 2.40 11.64
N ASP A 453 26.69 3.03 11.65
CA ASP A 453 26.90 4.47 11.90
C ASP A 453 26.56 5.39 10.68
N PHE A 454 25.60 5.00 9.83
CA PHE A 454 25.27 5.73 8.60
C PHE A 454 24.26 6.87 8.84
N GLU A 455 24.67 8.11 8.61
CA GLU A 455 23.79 9.30 8.69
C GLU A 455 22.96 9.47 7.41
N ALA A 456 21.76 8.89 7.38
CA ALA A 456 20.83 9.00 6.24
C ALA A 456 20.30 10.43 6.02
N SER A 457 20.14 10.81 4.75
CA SER A 457 19.59 12.11 4.30
C SER A 457 18.43 11.93 3.31
N GLN A 458 17.82 13.02 2.82
CA GLN A 458 16.78 12.92 1.77
C GLN A 458 17.39 12.57 0.41
N GLU A 459 18.64 12.96 0.19
CA GLU A 459 19.44 12.70 -0.99
C GLU A 459 19.97 11.26 -0.97
N GLU A 460 20.51 10.84 0.17
CA GLU A 460 21.13 9.53 0.41
C GLU A 460 20.43 8.79 1.59
N PRO A 461 19.21 8.26 1.40
CA PRO A 461 18.41 7.64 2.46
C PRO A 461 18.82 6.19 2.82
N LEU A 462 19.78 5.61 2.10
CA LEU A 462 20.17 4.20 2.18
C LEU A 462 21.69 4.06 2.11
N THR A 463 22.26 3.08 2.81
CA THR A 463 23.71 2.82 2.71
C THR A 463 24.11 2.44 1.27
N PRO A 464 25.36 2.73 0.84
CA PRO A 464 25.87 2.28 -0.44
C PRO A 464 25.84 0.75 -0.64
N LYS A 465 25.85 -0.04 0.45
CA LYS A 465 25.69 -1.50 0.41
C LYS A 465 24.26 -1.87 0.04
N THR A 466 23.27 -1.29 0.70
CA THR A 466 21.84 -1.50 0.40
C THR A 466 21.54 -1.08 -1.03
N LEU A 467 22.00 0.10 -1.45
CA LEU A 467 21.86 0.60 -2.83
C LEU A 467 22.47 -0.34 -3.88
N LYS A 468 23.65 -0.93 -3.62
CA LYS A 468 24.29 -1.93 -4.50
C LYS A 468 23.41 -3.18 -4.69
N TRP A 469 22.79 -3.68 -3.63
CA TRP A 469 22.00 -4.92 -3.69
C TRP A 469 20.58 -4.72 -4.24
N ILE A 470 19.93 -3.58 -3.99
CA ILE A 470 18.62 -3.28 -4.62
C ILE A 470 18.78 -3.01 -6.12
N ARG A 471 19.91 -2.43 -6.58
CA ARG A 471 20.24 -2.35 -8.01
C ARG A 471 20.45 -3.73 -8.66
N LYS A 472 21.05 -4.70 -7.93
CA LYS A 472 21.10 -6.10 -8.38
C LYS A 472 19.69 -6.71 -8.51
N LEU A 473 18.79 -6.48 -7.54
CA LEU A 473 17.41 -6.95 -7.61
C LEU A 473 16.66 -6.30 -8.79
N ALA A 474 16.80 -4.98 -9.00
CA ALA A 474 16.18 -4.28 -10.13
C ALA A 474 16.62 -4.86 -11.47
N ASN A 475 17.92 -5.15 -11.65
CA ASN A 475 18.40 -5.85 -12.85
C ASN A 475 17.85 -7.28 -12.96
N GLN A 476 17.73 -8.02 -11.85
CA GLN A 476 17.12 -9.36 -11.86
C GLN A 476 15.63 -9.34 -12.24
N VAL A 477 14.88 -8.32 -11.80
CA VAL A 477 13.47 -8.09 -12.16
C VAL A 477 13.35 -7.70 -13.62
N TYR A 478 14.09 -6.69 -14.08
CA TYR A 478 13.89 -6.02 -15.37
C TYR A 478 14.77 -6.52 -16.53
N ASN A 479 15.86 -7.23 -16.26
CA ASN A 479 16.87 -7.67 -17.23
C ASN A 479 17.54 -6.50 -18.00
N PHE A 480 17.95 -5.44 -17.29
CA PHE A 480 18.53 -4.23 -17.90
C PHE A 480 19.83 -4.49 -18.69
N ASP A 481 20.63 -5.48 -18.28
CA ASP A 481 21.88 -5.85 -18.96
C ASP A 481 21.73 -6.99 -19.99
N GLY A 482 20.54 -7.58 -20.12
CA GLY A 482 20.26 -8.70 -21.04
C GLY A 482 20.71 -10.09 -20.55
N SER A 483 21.35 -10.21 -19.39
CA SER A 483 21.94 -11.47 -18.87
C SER A 483 20.98 -12.39 -18.08
N VAL A 484 19.74 -11.94 -17.84
CA VAL A 484 18.75 -12.61 -16.98
C VAL A 484 17.68 -13.30 -17.82
N SER A 485 17.75 -14.63 -17.85
CA SER A 485 16.75 -15.50 -18.49
C SER A 485 15.43 -15.53 -17.70
N LEU A 486 14.31 -15.79 -18.40
CA LEU A 486 12.94 -15.74 -17.83
C LEU A 486 12.78 -16.62 -16.59
N ASP A 487 13.39 -17.81 -16.62
CA ASP A 487 13.36 -18.80 -15.54
C ASP A 487 14.03 -18.34 -14.24
N ARG A 488 14.79 -17.23 -14.27
CA ARG A 488 15.49 -16.58 -13.15
C ARG A 488 14.91 -15.21 -12.72
N ARG A 489 13.77 -14.76 -13.28
CA ARG A 489 13.20 -13.42 -12.97
C ARG A 489 12.24 -13.46 -11.78
N PRO A 490 12.52 -12.76 -10.65
CA PRO A 490 11.57 -12.62 -9.56
C PRO A 490 10.53 -11.52 -9.84
N TRP A 491 9.31 -11.72 -9.36
CA TRP A 491 8.32 -10.66 -9.19
C TRP A 491 8.59 -9.92 -7.86
N SER A 492 8.52 -8.59 -7.87
CA SER A 492 8.75 -7.73 -6.68
C SER A 492 7.55 -6.81 -6.39
N PRO A 493 6.37 -7.37 -6.03
CA PRO A 493 5.15 -6.60 -5.77
C PRO A 493 5.07 -6.00 -4.35
N PRO A 494 4.16 -5.01 -4.13
CA PRO A 494 3.76 -4.53 -2.81
C PRO A 494 3.10 -5.63 -1.95
N ALA A 495 3.15 -5.48 -0.63
CA ALA A 495 2.72 -6.47 0.36
C ALA A 495 1.26 -6.94 0.17
N ASN A 496 0.29 -6.01 0.09
CA ASN A 496 -1.12 -6.36 -0.12
C ASN A 496 -1.36 -6.97 -1.52
N THR A 497 -0.51 -6.65 -2.52
CA THR A 497 -0.64 -7.18 -3.88
C THR A 497 -0.21 -8.65 -3.92
N TRP A 498 0.91 -8.99 -3.27
CA TRP A 498 1.34 -10.38 -3.12
C TRP A 498 0.32 -11.21 -2.34
N PHE A 499 -0.18 -10.68 -1.23
CA PHE A 499 -1.15 -11.40 -0.40
C PHE A 499 -2.51 -11.59 -1.09
N GLY A 500 -3.03 -10.55 -1.76
CA GLY A 500 -4.27 -10.66 -2.57
C GLY A 500 -4.15 -11.69 -3.70
N TYR A 501 -2.97 -11.79 -4.32
CA TYR A 501 -2.65 -12.80 -5.33
C TYR A 501 -2.70 -14.23 -4.78
N GLN A 502 -2.24 -14.45 -3.54
CA GLN A 502 -2.34 -15.76 -2.87
C GLN A 502 -3.80 -16.18 -2.64
N ILE A 503 -4.68 -15.27 -2.20
CA ILE A 503 -6.13 -15.55 -2.08
C ILE A 503 -6.72 -15.92 -3.44
N MET A 504 -6.40 -15.17 -4.51
CA MET A 504 -6.95 -15.48 -5.84
C MET A 504 -6.48 -16.85 -6.32
N GLN A 505 -5.19 -17.17 -6.22
CA GLN A 505 -4.67 -18.48 -6.63
C GLN A 505 -5.30 -19.65 -5.85
N ALA A 506 -5.63 -19.46 -4.58
CA ALA A 506 -6.33 -20.48 -3.79
C ALA A 506 -7.79 -20.71 -4.25
N GLY A 507 -8.49 -19.66 -4.67
CA GLY A 507 -9.93 -19.71 -5.00
C GLY A 507 -10.30 -19.74 -6.50
N ILE A 508 -9.39 -19.41 -7.42
CA ILE A 508 -9.74 -19.17 -8.84
C ILE A 508 -10.13 -20.43 -9.61
N LYS A 509 -9.50 -21.59 -9.35
CA LYS A 509 -9.63 -22.80 -10.17
C LYS A 509 -11.08 -23.31 -10.37
N PRO A 510 -11.95 -23.41 -9.34
CA PRO A 510 -13.36 -23.79 -9.53
C PRO A 510 -14.23 -22.68 -10.13
N ASN A 511 -13.75 -21.43 -10.17
CA ASN A 511 -14.49 -20.24 -10.58
C ASN A 511 -14.11 -19.73 -11.99
N LEU A 512 -13.16 -20.40 -12.62
CA LEU A 512 -12.64 -20.12 -13.96
C LEU A 512 -13.24 -21.11 -14.97
N LYS A 513 -13.75 -20.61 -16.10
CA LYS A 513 -14.06 -21.40 -17.29
C LYS A 513 -13.24 -20.89 -18.47
N VAL A 514 -12.83 -21.81 -19.34
CA VAL A 514 -12.27 -21.49 -20.66
C VAL A 514 -13.20 -22.06 -21.72
N GLY A 515 -13.61 -21.23 -22.68
CA GLY A 515 -14.50 -21.62 -23.77
C GLY A 515 -13.89 -22.68 -24.68
N ALA A 516 -14.72 -23.42 -25.40
CA ALA A 516 -14.31 -24.58 -26.21
C ALA A 516 -13.26 -24.27 -27.31
N GLY A 517 -13.10 -22.99 -27.69
CA GLY A 517 -12.07 -22.53 -28.63
C GLY A 517 -10.76 -22.08 -27.98
N GLY A 518 -10.58 -22.18 -26.65
CA GLY A 518 -9.34 -21.91 -25.92
C GLY A 518 -8.96 -20.43 -25.68
N SER A 519 -9.60 -19.48 -26.36
CA SER A 519 -9.32 -18.02 -26.25
C SER A 519 -10.45 -17.18 -25.63
N SER A 520 -11.41 -17.80 -24.93
CA SER A 520 -12.43 -17.08 -24.16
C SER A 520 -12.37 -17.52 -22.70
N VAL A 521 -12.27 -16.56 -21.78
CA VAL A 521 -12.10 -16.74 -20.35
C VAL A 521 -13.30 -16.14 -19.62
N GLU A 522 -13.95 -16.92 -18.76
CA GLU A 522 -15.01 -16.44 -17.87
C GLU A 522 -14.57 -16.67 -16.41
N ILE A 523 -14.53 -15.59 -15.61
CA ILE A 523 -14.26 -15.63 -14.17
C ILE A 523 -15.54 -15.25 -13.43
N THR A 524 -16.10 -16.20 -12.69
CA THR A 524 -17.27 -15.99 -11.82
C THR A 524 -16.79 -15.54 -10.43
N PRO A 525 -17.22 -14.39 -9.89
CA PRO A 525 -16.88 -14.00 -8.52
C PRO A 525 -17.49 -14.94 -7.48
N TRP A 526 -16.75 -15.22 -6.41
CA TRP A 526 -17.13 -16.14 -5.34
C TRP A 526 -17.02 -15.46 -3.96
N GLU A 527 -17.70 -16.00 -2.95
CA GLU A 527 -17.47 -15.61 -1.56
C GLU A 527 -16.20 -16.30 -1.04
N ASP A 528 -15.21 -15.53 -0.62
CA ASP A 528 -14.01 -16.07 0.03
C ASP A 528 -14.40 -16.74 1.38
N PRO A 529 -14.09 -18.03 1.58
CA PRO A 529 -14.65 -18.83 2.69
C PRO A 529 -14.07 -18.50 4.07
N VAL A 530 -13.15 -17.53 4.16
CA VAL A 530 -12.50 -17.12 5.40
C VAL A 530 -12.92 -15.70 5.79
N THR A 531 -12.87 -14.77 4.84
CA THR A 531 -13.21 -13.34 5.05
C THR A 531 -14.69 -13.03 4.84
N HIS A 532 -15.43 -13.92 4.17
CA HIS A 532 -16.82 -13.74 3.74
C HIS A 532 -17.02 -12.52 2.81
N VAL A 533 -15.96 -12.12 2.09
CA VAL A 533 -15.97 -11.04 1.10
C VAL A 533 -16.07 -11.64 -0.30
N THR A 534 -16.91 -11.08 -1.18
CA THR A 534 -16.94 -11.47 -2.59
C THR A 534 -15.66 -11.03 -3.30
N VAL A 535 -15.02 -11.97 -3.99
CA VAL A 535 -13.78 -11.77 -4.75
C VAL A 535 -13.92 -12.32 -6.18
N PRO A 536 -13.32 -11.69 -7.20
CA PRO A 536 -12.72 -10.34 -7.15
C PRO A 536 -13.78 -9.26 -6.91
N ASP A 537 -13.38 -8.18 -6.24
CA ASP A 537 -14.22 -7.02 -5.97
C ASP A 537 -14.53 -6.21 -7.25
N LEU A 538 -15.73 -6.43 -7.82
CA LEU A 538 -16.18 -5.80 -9.07
C LEU A 538 -16.30 -4.25 -9.03
N LYS A 539 -16.09 -3.60 -7.88
CA LYS A 539 -16.02 -2.12 -7.74
C LYS A 539 -14.59 -1.63 -7.94
N ALA A 540 -13.62 -2.44 -7.50
CA ALA A 540 -12.19 -2.27 -7.73
C ALA A 540 -11.74 -2.77 -9.12
N GLY A 541 -12.67 -3.04 -10.05
CA GLY A 541 -12.36 -3.53 -11.40
C GLY A 541 -11.59 -4.84 -11.38
N THR A 542 -10.38 -4.85 -11.92
CA THR A 542 -9.48 -6.01 -11.99
C THR A 542 -8.48 -6.10 -10.84
N ARG A 543 -8.53 -5.20 -9.84
CA ARG A 543 -7.55 -5.11 -8.72
C ARG A 543 -7.08 -6.47 -8.20
N ASP A 544 -8.02 -7.25 -7.69
CA ASP A 544 -7.71 -8.51 -7.00
C ASP A 544 -7.10 -9.55 -7.97
N LEU A 545 -7.36 -9.44 -9.28
CA LEU A 545 -6.83 -10.31 -10.33
C LEU A 545 -5.45 -9.88 -10.89
N HIS A 546 -4.83 -8.81 -10.38
CA HIS A 546 -3.55 -8.33 -10.92
C HIS A 546 -2.47 -9.43 -10.90
N GLY A 547 -1.88 -9.71 -12.06
CA GLY A 547 -0.86 -10.74 -12.24
C GLY A 547 -1.40 -12.15 -12.48
N LEU A 548 -2.73 -12.36 -12.48
CA LEU A 548 -3.31 -13.67 -12.78
C LEU A 548 -3.03 -14.03 -14.25
N THR A 549 -2.15 -15.01 -14.46
CA THR A 549 -1.75 -15.48 -15.79
C THR A 549 -2.48 -16.77 -16.16
N LEU A 550 -3.16 -16.75 -17.31
CA LEU A 550 -4.04 -17.80 -17.82
C LEU A 550 -3.54 -18.27 -19.18
N TYR A 551 -3.37 -19.58 -19.34
CA TYR A 551 -3.00 -20.17 -20.62
C TYR A 551 -4.20 -20.18 -21.57
N VAL A 552 -3.98 -19.73 -22.81
CA VAL A 552 -4.99 -19.63 -23.87
C VAL A 552 -4.41 -20.20 -25.17
N SER A 553 -5.26 -20.59 -26.12
CA SER A 553 -4.80 -21.10 -27.42
C SER A 553 -4.19 -20.02 -28.32
N ASP A 554 -4.78 -18.81 -28.29
CA ASP A 554 -4.35 -17.65 -29.08
C ASP A 554 -4.62 -16.36 -28.27
N PRO A 555 -3.57 -15.65 -27.80
CA PRO A 555 -3.72 -14.38 -27.09
C PRO A 555 -4.34 -13.25 -27.93
N GLU A 556 -4.16 -13.23 -29.25
CA GLU A 556 -4.66 -12.13 -30.11
C GLU A 556 -6.17 -12.23 -30.35
N GLN A 557 -6.75 -13.42 -30.16
CA GLN A 557 -8.19 -13.67 -30.09
C GLN A 557 -8.71 -13.76 -28.64
N ALA A 558 -7.88 -13.44 -27.63
CA ALA A 558 -8.27 -13.57 -26.24
C ALA A 558 -9.39 -12.59 -25.84
N SER A 559 -10.34 -13.11 -25.07
CA SER A 559 -11.43 -12.36 -24.43
C SER A 559 -11.54 -12.79 -22.97
N VAL A 560 -11.80 -11.84 -22.08
CA VAL A 560 -11.91 -12.07 -20.62
C VAL A 560 -13.18 -11.40 -20.11
N ASP A 561 -14.06 -12.18 -19.51
CA ASP A 561 -15.25 -11.69 -18.80
C ASP A 561 -15.13 -11.97 -17.30
N VAL A 562 -15.30 -10.94 -16.47
CA VAL A 562 -15.26 -11.03 -15.00
C VAL A 562 -16.62 -10.63 -14.45
N GLY A 563 -17.37 -11.58 -13.89
CA GLY A 563 -18.74 -11.35 -13.40
C GLY A 563 -19.71 -10.84 -14.47
N GLY A 564 -19.50 -11.21 -15.73
CA GLY A 564 -20.30 -10.73 -16.87
C GLY A 564 -19.94 -9.34 -17.38
N LYS A 565 -18.76 -8.82 -17.02
CA LYS A 565 -18.17 -7.62 -17.62
C LYS A 565 -16.91 -7.98 -18.41
N SER A 566 -16.84 -7.55 -19.67
CA SER A 566 -15.62 -7.66 -20.48
C SER A 566 -14.48 -6.86 -19.84
N VAL A 567 -13.28 -7.43 -19.91
CA VAL A 567 -12.01 -6.86 -19.44
C VAL A 567 -11.00 -6.88 -20.58
N ASP A 568 -10.37 -5.73 -20.85
CA ASP A 568 -9.35 -5.54 -21.88
C ASP A 568 -7.97 -5.12 -21.31
N THR A 569 -7.89 -4.84 -20.00
CA THR A 569 -6.65 -4.59 -19.26
C THR A 569 -5.88 -5.89 -18.98
N PHE A 570 -5.48 -6.59 -20.04
CA PHE A 570 -4.60 -7.77 -19.96
C PHE A 570 -3.43 -7.69 -20.95
N THR A 571 -2.28 -8.21 -20.52
CA THR A 571 -1.05 -8.32 -21.32
C THR A 571 -1.07 -9.64 -22.09
N ARG A 572 -0.75 -9.61 -23.39
CA ARG A 572 -0.64 -10.81 -24.25
C ARG A 572 0.79 -11.35 -24.23
N ASN A 573 0.97 -12.60 -23.81
CA ASN A 573 2.29 -13.19 -23.58
C ASN A 573 2.65 -14.21 -24.67
N PRO A 574 3.92 -14.23 -25.13
CA PRO A 574 4.42 -15.34 -25.95
C PRO A 574 4.48 -16.64 -25.11
N PRO A 575 4.76 -17.79 -25.76
CA PRO A 575 5.08 -19.03 -25.07
C PRO A 575 6.13 -18.86 -23.95
N ASP A 576 5.84 -19.44 -22.79
CA ASP A 576 6.76 -19.49 -21.65
C ASP A 576 7.60 -20.79 -21.64
N GLU A 577 8.23 -21.14 -20.51
CA GLU A 577 9.03 -22.37 -20.37
C GLU A 577 8.24 -23.68 -20.63
N THR A 578 6.91 -23.64 -20.62
CA THR A 578 6.03 -24.77 -20.96
C THR A 578 5.71 -24.86 -22.46
N GLY A 579 6.11 -23.86 -23.25
CA GLY A 579 5.75 -23.74 -24.67
C GLY A 579 4.33 -23.24 -24.92
N LYS A 580 3.60 -22.79 -23.90
CA LYS A 580 2.19 -22.36 -24.01
C LYS A 580 2.06 -20.84 -23.93
N PRO A 581 1.38 -20.19 -24.88
CA PRO A 581 1.09 -18.75 -24.79
C PRO A 581 0.03 -18.48 -23.72
N SER A 582 -0.04 -17.25 -23.23
CA SER A 582 -0.91 -16.87 -22.13
C SER A 582 -1.35 -15.41 -22.19
N ILE A 583 -2.29 -15.04 -21.32
CA ILE A 583 -2.61 -13.65 -20.99
C ILE A 583 -2.38 -13.40 -19.49
N THR A 584 -1.96 -12.20 -19.11
CA THR A 584 -1.86 -11.76 -17.70
C THR A 584 -2.86 -10.64 -17.46
N ILE A 585 -3.80 -10.82 -16.53
CA ILE A 585 -4.75 -9.76 -16.14
C ILE A 585 -4.02 -8.69 -15.33
N VAL A 586 -4.29 -7.42 -15.61
CA VAL A 586 -3.63 -6.26 -14.98
C VAL A 586 -4.67 -5.41 -14.24
N GLY A 587 -4.36 -5.09 -12.98
CA GLY A 587 -5.17 -4.21 -12.12
C GLY A 587 -5.38 -2.81 -12.73
N ASP A 588 -6.64 -2.38 -12.83
CA ASP A 588 -7.08 -1.11 -13.44
C ASP A 588 -7.55 -0.06 -12.42
N ASN A 589 -7.48 -0.36 -11.12
CA ASN A 589 -8.26 0.32 -10.07
C ASN A 589 -7.73 1.70 -9.66
N ALA A 590 -6.48 1.99 -9.98
CA ALA A 590 -5.82 3.26 -9.67
C ALA A 590 -4.90 3.74 -10.81
N PRO A 591 -5.43 4.02 -12.02
CA PRO A 591 -4.64 4.40 -13.18
C PRO A 591 -4.33 5.90 -13.17
N THR A 592 -3.23 6.31 -13.81
CA THR A 592 -2.98 7.72 -14.15
C THR A 592 -3.31 7.93 -15.64
N PRO A 593 -4.32 8.77 -15.99
CA PRO A 593 -4.78 8.94 -17.37
C PRO A 593 -3.94 9.98 -18.14
N ILE A 594 -3.29 9.55 -19.22
CA ILE A 594 -2.59 10.41 -20.17
C ILE A 594 -3.63 10.91 -21.20
N ILE A 595 -4.29 9.98 -21.90
CA ILE A 595 -5.51 10.24 -22.69
C ILE A 595 -6.68 9.54 -22.00
N GLY A 596 -7.78 10.27 -21.83
CA GLY A 596 -9.01 9.78 -21.23
C GLY A 596 -10.17 10.67 -21.65
N LYS A 597 -11.22 10.75 -20.84
CA LYS A 597 -12.46 11.47 -21.16
C LYS A 597 -12.31 13.00 -21.06
N VAL A 598 -11.22 13.48 -20.48
CA VAL A 598 -10.85 14.89 -20.40
C VAL A 598 -9.82 15.24 -21.48
N ALA A 599 -10.16 16.25 -22.28
CA ALA A 599 -9.36 16.81 -23.35
C ALA A 599 -7.94 17.20 -22.90
N LEU A 600 -6.98 17.18 -23.83
CA LEU A 600 -5.59 17.53 -23.55
C LEU A 600 -5.45 19.03 -23.24
N HIS A 601 -6.15 19.91 -23.96
CA HIS A 601 -6.12 21.36 -23.72
C HIS A 601 -6.74 21.83 -22.38
N ASP A 602 -7.37 20.94 -21.62
CA ASP A 602 -7.80 21.20 -20.24
C ASP A 602 -6.70 20.89 -19.19
N ARG A 603 -5.61 20.22 -19.59
CA ARG A 603 -4.59 19.62 -18.70
C ARG A 603 -3.13 19.93 -19.11
N GLY A 604 -2.94 20.56 -20.25
CA GLY A 604 -1.62 20.90 -20.79
C GLY A 604 -1.74 21.71 -22.07
N ASP A 605 -0.59 22.08 -22.62
CA ASP A 605 -0.47 22.76 -23.90
C ASP A 605 -0.31 21.73 -25.03
N VAL A 606 -0.88 22.00 -26.22
CA VAL A 606 -0.91 21.06 -27.35
C VAL A 606 -0.40 21.74 -28.62
N GLU A 607 0.77 21.31 -29.10
CA GLU A 607 1.35 21.70 -30.39
C GLU A 607 0.97 20.67 -31.46
N ILE A 608 0.48 21.14 -32.61
CA ILE A 608 0.24 20.31 -33.81
C ILE A 608 1.36 20.62 -34.79
N ARG A 609 2.25 19.65 -35.04
CA ARG A 609 3.45 19.82 -35.90
C ARG A 609 3.22 19.39 -37.34
N SER A 610 2.40 18.36 -37.56
CA SER A 610 1.98 17.90 -38.89
C SER A 610 0.61 17.23 -38.83
N GLY A 611 -0.06 17.09 -39.97
CA GLY A 611 -1.41 16.53 -40.04
C GLY A 611 -2.49 17.45 -39.48
N LYS A 612 -3.56 16.86 -38.96
CA LYS A 612 -4.60 17.50 -38.14
C LYS A 612 -4.80 16.74 -36.85
N PHE A 613 -5.26 17.43 -35.81
CA PHE A 613 -5.62 16.84 -34.53
C PHE A 613 -7.07 17.12 -34.18
N VAL A 614 -7.72 16.13 -33.56
CA VAL A 614 -9.03 16.27 -32.89
C VAL A 614 -8.87 15.78 -31.46
N ASP A 615 -9.12 16.67 -30.50
CA ASP A 615 -9.04 16.36 -29.06
C ASP A 615 -10.28 15.59 -28.57
N ALA A 616 -10.18 14.96 -27.40
CA ALA A 616 -11.28 14.24 -26.77
C ALA A 616 -12.41 15.20 -26.37
N THR A 617 -13.65 14.70 -26.34
CA THR A 617 -14.84 15.49 -26.01
C THR A 617 -15.82 14.68 -25.16
N PRO A 618 -16.80 15.31 -24.48
CA PRO A 618 -17.84 14.57 -23.74
C PRO A 618 -18.69 13.60 -24.59
N ALA A 619 -18.58 13.64 -25.93
CA ALA A 619 -19.24 12.72 -26.86
C ALA A 619 -18.29 11.68 -27.50
N ASN A 620 -16.97 11.88 -27.42
CA ASN A 620 -15.94 11.00 -28.00
C ASN A 620 -14.76 10.90 -27.01
N ASP A 621 -14.57 9.74 -26.41
CA ASP A 621 -13.53 9.43 -25.41
C ASP A 621 -12.13 9.18 -26.02
N PHE A 622 -11.92 9.59 -27.27
CA PHE A 622 -10.72 9.37 -28.05
C PHE A 622 -10.20 10.67 -28.67
N VAL A 623 -8.88 10.75 -28.86
CA VAL A 623 -8.23 11.74 -29.73
C VAL A 623 -8.01 11.14 -31.11
N SER A 624 -7.87 11.98 -32.13
CA SER A 624 -7.62 11.54 -33.51
C SER A 624 -6.52 12.37 -34.17
N LEU A 625 -5.58 11.70 -34.84
CA LEU A 625 -4.53 12.33 -35.66
C LEU A 625 -4.76 11.93 -37.13
N GLU A 626 -4.97 12.90 -38.02
CA GLU A 626 -5.17 12.70 -39.46
C GLU A 626 -3.93 13.14 -40.25
N ALA A 627 -3.42 12.29 -41.14
CA ALA A 627 -2.20 12.51 -41.90
C ALA A 627 -2.33 13.57 -43.00
N ASP A 628 -1.27 14.37 -43.16
CA ASP A 628 -1.15 15.39 -44.19
C ASP A 628 -0.81 14.83 -45.60
N ALA A 629 -0.54 15.73 -46.54
CA ALA A 629 -0.18 15.39 -47.91
C ALA A 629 1.20 14.70 -48.06
N ALA A 630 2.03 14.67 -47.01
CA ALA A 630 3.28 13.92 -46.95
C ALA A 630 3.13 12.55 -46.26
N GLY A 631 1.94 12.23 -45.74
CA GLY A 631 1.67 10.98 -45.01
C GLY A 631 2.07 11.00 -43.54
N HIS A 632 2.17 12.20 -42.96
CA HIS A 632 2.59 12.41 -41.57
C HIS A 632 1.52 13.10 -40.72
N ALA A 633 1.44 12.73 -39.44
CA ALA A 633 0.84 13.54 -38.40
C ALA A 633 1.71 13.49 -37.13
N GLU A 634 1.80 14.59 -36.39
CA GLU A 634 2.49 14.67 -35.11
C GLU A 634 1.82 15.71 -34.23
N ILE A 635 1.47 15.31 -33.00
CA ILE A 635 1.20 16.23 -31.91
C ILE A 635 2.20 16.08 -30.78
N VAL A 636 2.36 17.17 -30.04
CA VAL A 636 3.08 17.24 -28.78
C VAL A 636 2.16 17.79 -27.71
N PHE A 637 2.05 17.04 -26.63
CA PHE A 637 1.31 17.42 -25.42
C PHE A 637 2.29 17.68 -24.28
N GLU A 638 2.32 18.93 -23.80
CA GLU A 638 3.10 19.34 -22.63
C GLU A 638 2.13 19.47 -21.43
N PRO A 639 1.98 18.41 -20.60
CA PRO A 639 1.10 18.45 -19.45
C PRO A 639 1.57 19.49 -18.43
N TRP A 640 0.64 20.24 -17.82
CA TRP A 640 0.99 21.20 -16.76
C TRP A 640 1.60 20.51 -15.53
N ASN A 641 1.02 19.36 -15.15
CA ASN A 641 1.70 18.36 -14.33
C ASN A 641 1.15 16.95 -14.58
N LEU A 642 2.03 15.96 -14.70
CA LEU A 642 1.69 14.55 -14.93
C LEU A 642 2.76 13.64 -14.31
N ASP A 643 2.45 13.08 -13.14
CA ASP A 643 3.35 12.20 -12.40
C ASP A 643 2.94 10.72 -12.48
N LEU A 644 3.92 9.85 -12.76
CA LEU A 644 3.73 8.42 -12.92
C LEU A 644 4.34 7.64 -11.73
N TRP A 645 3.49 7.22 -10.80
CA TRP A 645 3.88 6.51 -9.58
C TRP A 645 3.62 5.00 -9.69
N ASN A 646 4.63 4.15 -9.40
CA ASN A 646 4.54 2.68 -9.41
C ASN A 646 4.06 2.04 -10.74
N THR A 647 4.26 2.71 -11.88
CA THR A 647 3.86 2.21 -13.20
C THR A 647 4.45 0.83 -13.49
N SER A 648 3.56 -0.15 -13.66
CA SER A 648 3.91 -1.52 -14.06
C SER A 648 3.57 -1.81 -15.52
N HIS A 649 2.58 -1.10 -16.07
CA HIS A 649 2.12 -1.29 -17.45
C HIS A 649 1.66 0.05 -18.06
N LEU A 650 1.76 0.16 -19.39
CA LEU A 650 1.05 1.16 -20.19
C LEU A 650 -0.14 0.49 -20.89
N HIS A 651 -1.35 1.02 -20.75
CA HIS A 651 -2.54 0.55 -21.46
C HIS A 651 -3.03 1.62 -22.46
N PHE A 652 -3.60 1.20 -23.59
CA PHE A 652 -4.36 2.03 -24.52
C PHE A 652 -5.20 1.20 -25.50
N ALA A 653 -6.17 1.84 -26.15
CA ALA A 653 -6.86 1.31 -27.33
C ALA A 653 -6.63 2.21 -28.55
N ILE A 654 -6.43 1.59 -29.72
CA ILE A 654 -6.12 2.26 -30.99
C ILE A 654 -6.98 1.73 -32.15
N ARG A 655 -7.30 2.61 -33.12
CA ARG A 655 -8.04 2.29 -34.35
C ARG A 655 -7.51 3.10 -35.52
N LYS A 656 -7.10 2.46 -36.62
CA LYS A 656 -6.79 3.13 -37.89
C LYS A 656 -8.07 3.33 -38.70
N ARG A 657 -8.27 4.52 -39.28
CA ARG A 657 -9.39 4.87 -40.16
C ARG A 657 -8.86 5.25 -41.54
N LEU A 658 -9.25 4.51 -42.57
CA LEU A 658 -8.78 4.75 -43.94
C LEU A 658 -9.32 6.07 -44.51
N SER A 659 -8.55 6.68 -45.43
CA SER A 659 -8.97 7.87 -46.16
C SER A 659 -10.19 7.55 -47.05
N THR A 660 -11.32 8.22 -46.78
CA THR A 660 -12.57 8.07 -47.53
C THR A 660 -12.49 8.62 -48.96
N ALA A 661 -11.38 9.26 -49.33
CA ALA A 661 -11.12 9.84 -50.65
C ALA A 661 -10.71 8.78 -51.69
N GLY A 662 -11.60 7.82 -51.97
CA GLY A 662 -11.48 6.90 -53.10
C GLY A 662 -10.44 5.77 -52.95
N SER A 663 -9.92 5.53 -51.75
CA SER A 663 -9.08 4.36 -51.49
C SER A 663 -9.90 3.06 -51.52
N SER A 664 -9.32 1.99 -52.07
CA SER A 664 -9.85 0.62 -52.01
C SER A 664 -8.89 -0.30 -51.24
N ALA A 665 -8.09 0.29 -50.35
CA ALA A 665 -7.11 -0.41 -49.54
C ALA A 665 -7.81 -1.34 -48.54
N ALA A 666 -7.33 -2.58 -48.43
CA ALA A 666 -7.81 -3.55 -47.45
C ALA A 666 -7.00 -3.53 -46.13
N SER A 667 -5.92 -2.74 -46.09
CA SER A 667 -4.93 -2.67 -45.01
C SER A 667 -4.30 -1.27 -44.97
N SER A 668 -3.56 -0.99 -43.89
CA SER A 668 -2.85 0.26 -43.67
C SER A 668 -1.37 -0.01 -43.37
N ASP A 669 -0.48 0.71 -44.06
CA ASP A 669 0.97 0.72 -43.80
C ASP A 669 1.37 1.83 -42.80
N ALA A 670 0.41 2.63 -42.33
CA ALA A 670 0.63 3.69 -41.36
C ALA A 670 1.16 3.10 -40.04
N ALA A 671 2.14 3.74 -39.41
CA ALA A 671 2.78 3.29 -38.17
C ALA A 671 2.64 4.33 -37.07
N LEU A 672 2.01 3.93 -35.95
CA LEU A 672 1.89 4.73 -34.74
C LEU A 672 3.20 4.71 -33.91
N LYS A 673 3.56 5.87 -33.37
CA LYS A 673 4.58 6.04 -32.33
C LYS A 673 4.02 6.91 -31.20
N ILE A 674 4.21 6.49 -29.96
CA ILE A 674 3.95 7.26 -28.75
C ILE A 674 5.26 7.36 -27.97
N GLU A 675 5.70 8.58 -27.63
CA GLU A 675 6.89 8.81 -26.81
C GLU A 675 6.52 9.58 -25.55
N MET A 676 6.89 9.05 -24.38
CA MET A 676 6.88 9.77 -23.11
C MET A 676 8.31 10.22 -22.80
N LEU A 677 8.50 11.53 -22.71
CA LEU A 677 9.78 12.15 -22.40
C LEU A 677 9.73 12.67 -20.96
N MET A 678 10.55 12.07 -20.12
CA MET A 678 10.56 12.26 -18.67
C MET A 678 11.38 13.50 -18.28
N GLU A 679 11.14 14.04 -17.08
CA GLU A 679 11.86 15.21 -16.57
C GLU A 679 13.36 14.93 -16.34
N ASP A 680 13.75 13.68 -16.06
CA ASP A 680 15.16 13.23 -15.98
C ASP A 680 15.87 13.12 -17.36
N GLY A 681 15.13 13.36 -18.46
CA GLY A 681 15.62 13.29 -19.84
C GLY A 681 15.50 11.90 -20.48
N GLY A 682 15.03 10.88 -19.76
CA GLY A 682 14.75 9.56 -20.32
C GLY A 682 13.56 9.57 -21.30
N VAL A 683 13.60 8.71 -22.32
CA VAL A 683 12.51 8.53 -23.29
C VAL A 683 11.98 7.10 -23.23
N VAL A 684 10.66 6.94 -23.06
CA VAL A 684 9.98 5.65 -23.15
C VAL A 684 9.04 5.66 -24.35
N THR A 685 9.23 4.71 -25.27
CA THR A 685 8.53 4.67 -26.56
C THR A 685 7.62 3.45 -26.65
N ALA A 686 6.38 3.60 -27.11
CA ALA A 686 5.58 2.53 -27.70
C ALA A 686 5.55 2.71 -29.22
N LEU A 687 6.08 1.73 -29.97
CA LEU A 687 6.24 1.81 -31.42
C LEU A 687 5.51 0.66 -32.12
N GLU A 688 4.69 0.98 -33.11
CA GLU A 688 4.09 0.01 -34.02
C GLU A 688 5.15 -0.56 -34.97
N SER A 689 5.49 -1.85 -34.78
CA SER A 689 6.56 -2.53 -35.52
C SER A 689 6.48 -4.04 -35.35
N ALA A 690 7.17 -4.79 -36.22
CA ALA A 690 7.36 -6.23 -36.03
C ALA A 690 8.43 -6.57 -34.96
N GLN A 691 9.40 -5.68 -34.72
CA GLN A 691 10.56 -5.86 -33.83
C GLN A 691 11.06 -4.49 -33.30
N PRO A 692 11.82 -4.42 -32.18
CA PRO A 692 12.39 -3.15 -31.73
C PRO A 692 13.47 -2.67 -32.72
N PRO A 693 13.69 -1.35 -32.87
CA PRO A 693 14.75 -0.82 -33.73
C PRO A 693 16.13 -1.30 -33.28
N ALA A 694 17.07 -1.55 -34.20
CA ALA A 694 18.43 -1.94 -33.82
C ALA A 694 19.19 -0.82 -33.07
N ASP A 695 18.90 0.43 -33.41
CA ASP A 695 19.54 1.63 -32.88
C ASP A 695 18.52 2.50 -32.12
N HIS A 696 18.05 2.03 -30.96
CA HIS A 696 17.19 2.79 -30.03
C HIS A 696 18.00 3.46 -28.92
N GLU A 697 19.12 4.10 -29.27
CA GLU A 697 20.05 4.68 -28.30
C GLU A 697 19.38 5.81 -27.49
N GLY A 698 19.36 5.66 -26.16
CA GLY A 698 18.75 6.62 -25.23
C GLY A 698 17.26 6.42 -24.93
N SER A 699 16.56 5.47 -25.58
CA SER A 699 15.14 5.20 -25.30
C SER A 699 14.86 3.74 -24.95
N SER A 700 13.98 3.50 -23.96
CA SER A 700 13.40 2.18 -23.71
C SER A 700 12.17 1.98 -24.58
N VAL A 701 12.05 0.84 -25.27
CA VAL A 701 11.04 0.65 -26.34
C VAL A 701 10.13 -0.56 -26.11
N TRP A 702 8.83 -0.35 -26.12
CA TRP A 702 7.84 -1.40 -26.37
C TRP A 702 7.53 -1.52 -27.86
N VAL A 703 7.25 -2.76 -28.30
CA VAL A 703 6.78 -3.06 -29.65
C VAL A 703 5.29 -3.37 -29.61
N VAL A 704 4.53 -2.70 -30.47
CA VAL A 704 3.10 -2.90 -30.70
C VAL A 704 2.92 -3.63 -32.03
N PRO A 705 2.22 -4.79 -32.10
CA PRO A 705 1.99 -5.50 -33.35
C PRO A 705 1.24 -4.62 -34.37
N PRO A 706 1.64 -4.60 -35.66
CA PRO A 706 1.00 -3.74 -36.65
C PRO A 706 -0.48 -4.04 -36.88
N LEU A 707 -1.32 -3.01 -36.83
CA LEU A 707 -2.74 -3.10 -37.13
C LEU A 707 -2.95 -3.18 -38.65
N THR A 708 -3.30 -4.38 -39.10
CA THR A 708 -3.60 -4.70 -40.51
C THR A 708 -5.07 -4.51 -40.89
N VAL A 709 -5.98 -4.52 -39.90
CA VAL A 709 -7.43 -4.41 -40.12
C VAL A 709 -7.93 -3.01 -39.76
N PRO A 710 -8.47 -2.23 -40.71
CA PRO A 710 -8.98 -0.88 -40.47
C PRO A 710 -10.31 -0.88 -39.70
N ASP A 711 -10.64 0.28 -39.14
CA ASP A 711 -11.89 0.63 -38.43
C ASP A 711 -12.24 -0.22 -37.18
N GLN A 712 -11.38 -1.17 -36.81
CA GLN A 712 -11.47 -1.92 -35.56
C GLN A 712 -10.63 -1.29 -34.45
N TRP A 713 -11.19 -1.23 -33.23
CA TRP A 713 -10.41 -0.96 -32.02
C TRP A 713 -9.59 -2.18 -31.61
N ARG A 714 -8.33 -1.96 -31.24
CA ARG A 714 -7.44 -2.96 -30.65
C ARG A 714 -6.82 -2.42 -29.37
N THR A 715 -6.86 -3.23 -28.30
CA THR A 715 -6.41 -2.88 -26.96
C THR A 715 -5.04 -3.49 -26.69
N HIS A 716 -4.13 -2.69 -26.13
CA HIS A 716 -2.78 -3.12 -25.79
C HIS A 716 -2.52 -2.78 -24.32
N THR A 717 -2.02 -3.77 -23.57
CA THR A 717 -1.47 -3.57 -22.22
C THR A 717 -0.02 -4.05 -22.27
N LEU A 718 0.91 -3.13 -22.00
CA LEU A 718 2.34 -3.27 -22.25
C LEU A 718 3.10 -3.27 -20.91
N ASP A 719 3.63 -4.42 -20.53
CA ASP A 719 4.40 -4.65 -19.30
C ASP A 719 5.77 -3.95 -19.32
N VAL A 720 6.10 -3.17 -18.30
CA VAL A 720 7.41 -2.49 -18.13
C VAL A 720 8.55 -3.51 -18.05
N ALA A 721 8.29 -4.71 -17.52
CA ALA A 721 9.26 -5.81 -17.50
C ALA A 721 9.51 -6.44 -18.89
N ARG A 722 8.89 -5.92 -19.95
CA ARG A 722 9.07 -6.31 -21.37
C ARG A 722 9.52 -5.16 -22.28
N LEU A 723 9.98 -4.04 -21.73
CA LEU A 723 10.71 -3.02 -22.50
C LEU A 723 11.99 -3.61 -23.09
N ALA A 724 12.31 -3.24 -24.33
CA ALA A 724 13.65 -3.35 -24.88
C ALA A 724 14.50 -2.19 -24.34
N TRP A 725 15.64 -2.51 -23.74
CA TRP A 725 16.52 -1.53 -23.09
C TRP A 725 17.61 -1.05 -24.05
N PRO A 726 17.96 0.26 -24.05
CA PRO A 726 19.03 0.80 -24.88
C PRO A 726 20.37 0.11 -24.62
N LYS A 727 21.28 0.19 -25.62
CA LYS A 727 22.52 -0.60 -25.71
C LYS A 727 23.35 -0.62 -24.39
N PRO A 728 24.04 -1.73 -24.09
CA PRO A 728 24.24 -2.15 -22.70
C PRO A 728 25.06 -1.21 -21.82
N LEU A 729 24.54 -0.97 -20.60
CA LEU A 729 25.17 -0.22 -19.50
C LEU A 729 26.40 -0.92 -18.88
N ALA A 730 26.93 -1.98 -19.52
CA ALA A 730 27.69 -3.05 -18.89
C ALA A 730 29.15 -2.73 -18.47
N ASN A 731 29.63 -1.49 -18.68
CA ASN A 731 31.05 -1.13 -18.54
C ASN A 731 31.34 0.16 -17.73
N GLN A 732 30.37 0.73 -17.02
CA GLN A 732 30.59 1.93 -16.19
C GLN A 732 30.43 1.64 -14.70
N GLN A 733 31.31 2.22 -13.88
CA GLN A 733 31.21 2.17 -12.41
C GLN A 733 29.99 2.97 -11.92
N ASP A 734 29.61 4.01 -12.67
CA ASP A 734 28.39 4.78 -12.46
C ASP A 734 27.17 4.07 -13.07
N TRP A 735 26.59 3.11 -12.33
CA TRP A 735 25.31 2.51 -12.72
C TRP A 735 24.23 3.59 -12.86
N ARG A 736 23.59 3.64 -14.03
CA ARG A 736 22.36 4.41 -14.30
C ARG A 736 21.29 3.45 -14.80
N ARG A 737 20.04 3.70 -14.46
CA ARG A 737 18.88 2.98 -15.01
C ARG A 737 18.69 3.29 -16.50
N PRO A 738 18.14 2.35 -17.29
CA PRO A 738 17.40 2.71 -18.50
C PRO A 738 16.18 3.59 -18.19
N PRO A 739 15.66 4.37 -19.16
CA PRO A 739 14.39 5.09 -18.99
C PRO A 739 13.24 4.18 -18.56
N LEU A 740 12.45 4.64 -17.60
CA LEU A 740 11.23 3.99 -17.10
C LEU A 740 10.06 4.99 -17.10
N PRO A 741 8.80 4.56 -17.23
CA PRO A 741 7.63 5.43 -17.19
C PRO A 741 7.27 5.79 -15.73
N LEU A 742 8.24 6.38 -15.02
CA LEU A 742 8.21 6.64 -13.58
C LEU A 742 8.73 8.05 -13.27
N GLY A 743 8.06 8.75 -12.37
CA GLY A 743 8.28 10.17 -12.10
C GLY A 743 7.52 11.07 -13.09
N ARG A 744 7.96 12.33 -13.21
CA ARG A 744 7.26 13.38 -13.94
C ARG A 744 7.47 13.27 -15.46
N VAL A 745 6.37 13.34 -16.21
CA VAL A 745 6.38 13.44 -17.68
C VAL A 745 6.46 14.91 -18.08
N ARG A 746 7.45 15.28 -18.88
CA ARG A 746 7.60 16.63 -19.44
C ARG A 746 6.80 16.82 -20.72
N GLU A 747 6.79 15.80 -21.58
CA GLU A 747 6.25 15.88 -22.93
C GLU A 747 5.75 14.49 -23.36
N VAL A 748 4.58 14.43 -24.00
CA VAL A 748 4.07 13.23 -24.69
C VAL A 748 3.95 13.54 -26.17
N ARG A 749 4.72 12.84 -27.00
CA ARG A 749 4.60 12.91 -28.46
C ARG A 749 3.74 11.77 -28.97
N ILE A 750 2.89 12.07 -29.94
CA ILE A 750 2.11 11.07 -30.67
C ILE A 750 2.29 11.38 -32.14
N SER A 751 2.79 10.41 -32.90
CA SER A 751 2.97 10.57 -34.35
C SER A 751 2.51 9.35 -35.14
N LEU A 752 2.11 9.63 -36.38
CA LEU A 752 1.70 8.67 -37.39
C LEU A 752 2.59 8.90 -38.62
N ALA A 753 3.29 7.86 -39.06
CA ALA A 753 4.16 7.90 -40.23
C ALA A 753 3.73 6.88 -41.28
N ASN A 754 4.18 7.04 -42.54
CA ASN A 754 3.86 6.17 -43.67
C ASN A 754 2.35 6.04 -44.00
N ALA A 755 1.54 7.01 -43.59
CA ALA A 755 0.10 7.00 -43.81
C ALA A 755 -0.29 7.53 -45.21
N ALA A 756 -1.48 7.17 -45.69
CA ALA A 756 -2.08 7.82 -46.86
C ALA A 756 -2.65 9.20 -46.48
N PRO A 757 -2.65 10.21 -47.38
CA PRO A 757 -3.24 11.51 -47.07
C PRO A 757 -4.74 11.42 -46.68
N GLY A 758 -5.08 11.97 -45.52
CA GLY A 758 -6.42 11.89 -44.94
C GLY A 758 -6.76 10.55 -44.24
N GLU A 759 -5.81 9.63 -44.12
CA GLU A 759 -5.88 8.50 -43.19
C GLU A 759 -5.66 8.99 -41.76
N ALA A 760 -6.23 8.31 -40.76
CA ALA A 760 -6.11 8.73 -39.37
C ALA A 760 -5.89 7.57 -38.39
N ILE A 761 -5.27 7.87 -37.25
CA ILE A 761 -5.22 7.02 -36.06
C ILE A 761 -6.08 7.66 -34.96
N ASP A 762 -7.02 6.90 -34.42
CA ASP A 762 -7.75 7.23 -33.21
C ASP A 762 -7.09 6.53 -32.01
N ILE A 763 -6.95 7.23 -30.88
CA ILE A 763 -6.33 6.71 -29.64
C ILE A 763 -7.21 7.07 -28.45
N ARG A 764 -7.47 6.09 -27.57
CA ARG A 764 -8.15 6.31 -26.29
C ARG A 764 -7.52 5.50 -25.17
N ASP A 765 -7.93 5.85 -23.95
CA ASP A 765 -7.58 5.12 -22.73
C ASP A 765 -6.08 4.93 -22.51
N LEU A 766 -5.24 5.85 -23.02
CA LEU A 766 -3.81 5.87 -22.77
C LEU A 766 -3.56 6.17 -21.29
N ARG A 767 -3.29 5.11 -20.52
CA ARG A 767 -3.27 5.11 -19.05
C ARG A 767 -2.04 4.38 -18.55
N ALA A 768 -1.31 4.97 -17.61
CA ALA A 768 -0.32 4.25 -16.82
C ALA A 768 -1.06 3.42 -15.75
N LEU A 769 -0.79 2.11 -15.70
CA LEU A 769 -1.37 1.17 -14.73
C LEU A 769 -0.31 0.71 -13.72
N ARG A 770 -0.73 0.59 -12.46
CA ARG A 770 0.10 0.14 -11.33
C ARG A 770 -0.63 -0.94 -10.53
N PRO A 771 0.08 -1.87 -9.88
CA PRO A 771 -0.53 -2.69 -8.83
C PRO A 771 -1.05 -1.80 -7.70
N SER A 772 -2.11 -2.26 -7.02
CA SER A 772 -2.51 -1.74 -5.73
C SER A 772 -3.31 -2.81 -5.02
N GLY A 773 -2.89 -3.22 -3.82
CA GLY A 773 -3.67 -4.15 -3.02
C GLY A 773 -4.78 -3.49 -2.20
N ASN A 774 -4.99 -2.17 -2.27
CA ASN A 774 -5.84 -1.48 -1.31
C ASN A 774 -7.35 -1.68 -1.59
N GLY A 775 -8.11 -1.82 -0.50
CA GLY A 775 -9.56 -1.98 -0.52
C GLY A 775 -10.28 -0.79 -1.15
N GLU A 776 -11.50 -1.01 -1.63
CA GLU A 776 -12.35 0.02 -2.24
C GLU A 776 -13.43 0.49 -1.26
N ALA A 777 -13.94 1.71 -1.45
CA ALA A 777 -15.09 2.16 -0.68
C ALA A 777 -16.35 1.31 -1.03
N PRO A 778 -17.25 1.01 -0.06
CA PRO A 778 -18.44 0.18 -0.33
C PRO A 778 -19.39 0.72 -1.41
N ASP A 779 -19.32 2.01 -1.72
CA ASP A 779 -20.03 2.74 -2.77
C ASP A 779 -19.22 2.93 -4.07
N GLY A 780 -17.94 2.54 -4.08
CA GLY A 780 -16.98 2.83 -5.16
C GLY A 780 -16.48 4.29 -5.17
N GLY A 781 -16.77 5.06 -4.11
CA GLY A 781 -16.43 6.48 -4.00
C GLY A 781 -14.94 6.74 -3.84
N LYS A 782 -14.43 7.75 -4.54
CA LYS A 782 -13.03 8.18 -4.52
C LYS A 782 -12.82 9.40 -3.63
N LEU A 783 -11.63 9.49 -3.02
CA LEU A 783 -11.11 10.73 -2.44
C LEU A 783 -10.60 11.65 -3.56
N ILE A 784 -10.94 12.93 -3.45
CA ILE A 784 -10.37 14.02 -4.26
C ILE A 784 -9.89 15.10 -3.30
N ALA A 785 -8.58 15.31 -3.22
CA ALA A 785 -7.96 16.22 -2.25
C ALA A 785 -6.69 16.88 -2.81
N GLY A 786 -6.27 17.96 -2.15
CA GLY A 786 -5.06 18.71 -2.46
C GLY A 786 -4.86 19.87 -1.49
N ARG A 787 -3.86 20.70 -1.77
CA ARG A 787 -3.46 21.84 -0.95
C ARG A 787 -3.53 23.14 -1.73
N VAL A 788 -4.06 24.20 -1.12
CA VAL A 788 -3.92 25.57 -1.65
C VAL A 788 -2.73 26.24 -0.98
N THR A 789 -1.79 26.72 -1.80
CA THR A 789 -0.58 27.41 -1.37
C THR A 789 -0.44 28.74 -2.11
N ARG A 790 0.45 29.60 -1.61
CA ARG A 790 0.78 30.86 -2.28
C ARG A 790 1.67 30.62 -3.50
N ASP A 791 2.66 29.77 -3.36
CA ASP A 791 3.87 29.71 -4.20
C ASP A 791 4.41 28.26 -4.26
N GLY A 792 3.51 27.29 -4.32
CA GLY A 792 3.82 25.87 -4.13
C GLY A 792 4.09 25.49 -2.66
N SER A 793 4.68 26.38 -1.87
CA SER A 793 5.19 26.06 -0.52
C SER A 793 4.32 26.58 0.64
N ALA A 794 4.00 27.88 0.66
CA ALA A 794 3.38 28.52 1.82
C ALA A 794 1.87 28.25 1.86
N PRO A 795 1.33 27.54 2.88
CA PRO A 795 -0.09 27.18 2.92
C PRO A 795 -1.01 28.39 3.08
N LEU A 796 -2.21 28.31 2.50
CA LEU A 796 -3.25 29.33 2.61
C LEU A 796 -4.51 28.74 3.23
N ALA A 797 -4.81 29.16 4.46
CA ALA A 797 -5.97 28.71 5.22
C ALA A 797 -7.25 29.51 4.91
N LEU A 798 -8.41 28.87 5.11
CA LEU A 798 -9.75 29.43 4.89
C LEU A 798 -10.02 29.92 3.46
N VAL A 799 -9.26 29.43 2.47
CA VAL A 799 -9.53 29.69 1.04
C VAL A 799 -10.73 28.84 0.61
N PRO A 800 -11.77 29.43 0.02
CA PRO A 800 -12.87 28.66 -0.55
C PRO A 800 -12.40 27.86 -1.77
N VAL A 801 -12.70 26.56 -1.79
CA VAL A 801 -12.44 25.67 -2.92
C VAL A 801 -13.76 25.07 -3.37
N GLN A 802 -14.07 25.23 -4.65
CA GLN A 802 -15.32 24.78 -5.26
C GLN A 802 -15.04 23.65 -6.25
N LEU A 803 -15.79 22.56 -6.11
CA LEU A 803 -15.91 21.46 -7.07
C LEU A 803 -17.20 21.66 -7.87
N THR A 804 -17.12 21.49 -9.19
CA THR A 804 -18.28 21.45 -10.10
C THR A 804 -18.18 20.19 -10.95
N SER A 805 -19.22 19.35 -10.91
CA SER A 805 -19.30 18.16 -11.76
C SER A 805 -19.87 18.49 -13.15
N SER A 806 -19.56 17.64 -14.12
CA SER A 806 -20.24 17.59 -15.43
C SER A 806 -21.77 17.45 -15.35
N SER A 807 -22.32 16.99 -14.21
CA SER A 807 -23.78 16.91 -13.98
C SER A 807 -24.41 18.20 -13.42
N GLY A 808 -23.62 19.26 -13.21
CA GLY A 808 -24.09 20.52 -12.65
C GLY A 808 -24.20 20.56 -11.12
N GLU A 809 -23.91 19.45 -10.44
CA GLU A 809 -23.68 19.43 -8.99
C GLU A 809 -22.47 20.32 -8.65
N VAL A 810 -22.65 21.24 -7.71
CA VAL A 810 -21.62 22.10 -7.14
C VAL A 810 -21.45 21.78 -5.66
N VAL A 811 -20.21 21.63 -5.21
CA VAL A 811 -19.85 21.35 -3.81
C VAL A 811 -18.75 22.31 -3.39
N ASP A 812 -18.99 23.08 -2.32
CA ASP A 812 -18.03 24.01 -1.76
C ASP A 812 -17.37 23.43 -0.50
N THR A 813 -16.09 23.77 -0.29
CA THR A 813 -15.33 23.49 0.92
C THR A 813 -14.36 24.65 1.19
N THR A 814 -13.64 24.62 2.33
CA THR A 814 -12.63 25.63 2.68
C THR A 814 -11.36 24.97 3.16
N THR A 815 -10.20 25.52 2.83
CA THR A 815 -8.93 24.98 3.31
C THR A 815 -8.75 25.12 4.81
N ASP A 816 -8.10 24.12 5.41
CA ASP A 816 -7.72 24.14 6.82
C ASP A 816 -6.43 24.96 7.07
N LEU A 817 -5.94 24.96 8.32
CA LEU A 817 -4.75 25.72 8.73
C LEU A 817 -3.46 25.38 7.95
N ASP A 818 -3.36 24.15 7.42
CA ASP A 818 -2.21 23.69 6.64
C ASP A 818 -2.46 23.79 5.13
N GLY A 819 -3.57 24.41 4.72
CA GLY A 819 -3.96 24.66 3.33
C GLY A 819 -4.73 23.52 2.66
N TYR A 820 -5.12 22.46 3.38
CA TYR A 820 -5.71 21.27 2.76
C TYR A 820 -7.22 21.37 2.55
N TYR A 821 -7.68 20.89 1.40
CA TYR A 821 -9.10 20.70 1.07
C TYR A 821 -9.39 19.25 0.69
N PHE A 822 -10.64 18.81 0.91
CA PHE A 822 -11.08 17.44 0.65
C PHE A 822 -12.51 17.42 0.11
N PHE A 823 -12.73 16.59 -0.91
CA PHE A 823 -14.03 16.15 -1.39
C PHE A 823 -14.08 14.62 -1.31
N TYR A 824 -14.98 14.09 -0.48
CA TYR A 824 -15.10 12.66 -0.23
C TYR A 824 -16.14 12.01 -1.17
N HIS A 825 -16.02 10.70 -1.39
CA HIS A 825 -17.02 9.88 -2.09
C HIS A 825 -17.40 10.37 -3.51
N ARG A 826 -16.45 10.90 -4.29
CA ARG A 826 -16.71 11.26 -5.70
C ARG A 826 -16.85 10.02 -6.58
N ARG A 827 -17.68 10.11 -7.62
CA ARG A 827 -18.05 8.93 -8.44
C ARG A 827 -16.91 8.57 -9.39
N ARG A 828 -16.60 7.27 -9.56
CA ARG A 828 -15.64 6.83 -10.59
C ARG A 828 -16.13 7.27 -11.98
N GLU A 829 -15.21 7.69 -12.84
CA GLU A 829 -15.43 8.23 -14.20
C GLU A 829 -16.16 9.59 -14.27
N GLU A 830 -16.37 10.26 -13.13
CA GLU A 830 -16.90 11.62 -13.09
C GLU A 830 -15.87 12.64 -13.61
N GLN A 831 -16.31 13.59 -14.44
CA GLN A 831 -15.51 14.76 -14.79
C GLN A 831 -15.80 15.91 -13.82
N LEU A 832 -14.73 16.49 -13.27
CA LEU A 832 -14.75 17.57 -12.29
C LEU A 832 -13.94 18.77 -12.75
N THR A 833 -14.45 19.98 -12.53
CA THR A 833 -13.63 21.20 -12.42
C THR A 833 -13.50 21.54 -10.94
N ILE A 834 -12.28 21.82 -10.49
CA ILE A 834 -11.97 22.25 -9.12
C ILE A 834 -11.29 23.60 -9.20
N ARG A 835 -11.69 24.56 -8.37
CA ARG A 835 -11.08 25.90 -8.32
C ARG A 835 -10.98 26.45 -6.91
N ALA A 836 -9.83 27.04 -6.58
CA ALA A 836 -9.70 27.95 -5.46
C ALA A 836 -10.22 29.33 -5.88
N LEU A 837 -10.98 30.00 -4.99
CA LEU A 837 -11.47 31.36 -5.20
C LEU A 837 -10.52 32.34 -4.49
N GLY A 838 -9.67 33.01 -5.27
CA GLY A 838 -8.73 34.00 -4.75
C GLY A 838 -9.42 35.27 -4.25
N SER A 839 -8.80 35.98 -3.31
CA SER A 839 -9.33 37.24 -2.75
C SER A 839 -9.47 38.39 -3.77
N SER A 840 -8.88 38.24 -4.96
CA SER A 840 -9.03 39.12 -6.13
C SER A 840 -10.22 38.76 -7.04
N GLY A 841 -10.94 37.67 -6.75
CA GLY A 841 -12.00 37.13 -7.61
C GLY A 841 -11.50 36.22 -8.75
N LEU A 842 -10.19 36.06 -8.91
CA LEU A 842 -9.61 35.10 -9.87
C LEU A 842 -9.83 33.66 -9.39
N SER A 843 -10.19 32.79 -10.33
CA SER A 843 -10.25 31.34 -10.12
C SER A 843 -8.90 30.71 -10.49
N CYS A 844 -8.36 29.85 -9.63
CA CYS A 844 -7.13 29.09 -9.89
C CYS A 844 -7.41 27.58 -9.82
N PHE A 845 -6.90 26.84 -10.80
CA PHE A 845 -7.13 25.39 -10.96
C PHE A 845 -5.94 24.56 -10.43
N PRO A 846 -6.12 23.24 -10.18
CA PRO A 846 -5.03 22.33 -9.87
C PRO A 846 -3.91 22.33 -10.92
N GLN A 847 -2.68 22.05 -10.49
CA GLN A 847 -1.52 21.94 -11.39
C GLN A 847 -1.69 20.87 -12.47
N GLN A 848 -2.53 19.85 -12.27
CA GLN A 848 -2.84 18.80 -13.24
C GLN A 848 -3.92 19.18 -14.28
N GLY A 849 -4.58 20.35 -14.15
CA GLY A 849 -5.53 20.85 -15.15
C GLY A 849 -6.80 21.52 -14.61
N ARG A 850 -7.52 22.20 -15.52
CA ARG A 850 -8.85 22.81 -15.29
C ARG A 850 -9.96 21.78 -15.11
N LYS A 851 -9.77 20.58 -15.68
CA LYS A 851 -10.68 19.43 -15.57
C LYS A 851 -9.91 18.17 -15.19
N ILE A 852 -10.50 17.34 -14.34
CA ILE A 852 -9.95 16.08 -13.84
C ILE A 852 -10.97 14.96 -14.05
N GLU A 853 -10.51 13.77 -14.46
CA GLU A 853 -11.32 12.55 -14.53
C GLU A 853 -11.11 11.70 -13.26
N VAL A 854 -12.19 11.38 -12.54
CA VAL A 854 -12.13 10.63 -11.28
C VAL A 854 -11.94 9.13 -11.53
N VAL A 855 -10.72 8.73 -11.91
CA VAL A 855 -10.40 7.31 -12.18
C VAL A 855 -9.77 6.59 -10.98
N LYS A 856 -9.14 7.32 -10.06
CA LYS A 856 -8.47 6.84 -8.84
C LYS A 856 -8.78 7.73 -7.64
N ASN A 857 -8.32 7.35 -6.44
CA ASN A 857 -8.18 8.30 -5.34
C ASN A 857 -7.04 9.27 -5.68
N GLU A 858 -7.24 10.57 -5.50
CA GLU A 858 -6.22 11.59 -5.77
C GLU A 858 -6.08 12.55 -4.59
N ALA A 859 -4.84 12.84 -4.19
CA ALA A 859 -4.49 13.60 -2.99
C ALA A 859 -3.43 14.69 -3.23
N GLU A 860 -3.14 14.97 -4.49
CA GLU A 860 -2.06 15.86 -4.94
C GLU A 860 -2.57 16.95 -5.89
N LEU A 861 -3.87 17.25 -5.90
CA LEU A 861 -4.48 18.32 -6.71
C LEU A 861 -4.21 19.72 -6.13
N ASP A 862 -2.94 20.07 -6.03
CA ASP A 862 -2.46 21.30 -5.41
C ASP A 862 -2.68 22.52 -6.31
N ILE A 863 -2.95 23.67 -5.67
CA ILE A 863 -3.29 24.95 -6.30
C ILE A 863 -2.37 26.04 -5.74
N ALA A 864 -1.39 26.48 -6.52
CA ALA A 864 -0.50 27.59 -6.18
C ALA A 864 -1.06 28.92 -6.71
N ILE A 865 -1.50 29.82 -5.83
CA ILE A 865 -2.24 31.05 -6.23
C ILE A 865 -1.37 32.07 -6.98
N ASN A 866 -0.06 32.16 -6.73
CA ASN A 866 0.83 33.04 -7.50
C ASN A 866 1.20 32.44 -8.87
N GLU A 867 1.06 31.13 -9.05
CA GLU A 867 1.36 30.38 -10.28
C GLU A 867 0.06 29.98 -11.01
N CYS A 868 -1.01 30.73 -10.75
CA CYS A 868 -2.38 30.48 -11.19
C CYS A 868 -2.45 30.27 -12.71
N ARG A 869 -2.59 29.01 -13.14
CA ARG A 869 -3.00 28.69 -14.50
C ARG A 869 -4.46 29.13 -14.68
N HIS A 870 -4.72 29.88 -15.75
CA HIS A 870 -6.04 30.38 -16.15
C HIS A 870 -6.57 29.55 -17.32
#